data_AF-A0A536JY02-F1
#
_entry.id   AF-A0A536JY02-F1
#
_cell.length_a   1.000
_cell.length_b   1.000
_cell.length_c   1.000
_cell.angle_alpha   90.00
_cell.angle_beta   90.00
_cell.angle_gamma   90.00
#
_symmetry.space_group_name_H-M   'P 1'
#
loop_
_entity.id
_entity.type
_entity.pdbx_description
1 polymer ?
#
loop_
_entity_poly.entity_id
_entity_poly.type
_entity_poly.pdbx_seq_one_letter_code
_entity_poly.pdbx_strand_id
1 'polypeptide(L)'
;MPVTRSQATINGKPLTFETGKYAKQAGGAVTVQYGDTVVFAAATVAKTIRTGIDFFPLTVDFEERLYAAGKIPGSFPRREGRPSEEGILTARLTDRPIRPLFPKGFRNDVQIIVSAWSADQENDYDVLAVNAASAALTISDAPFEGPIGCVRVGTVDGELTLNPTIQQMEESTLDLVVAGTRDSIMMMEAGAQQVSEDFLIQALGLAQEGIKKICDAQMDLQRASGKPKMEYIQVITDPARLGPVTSFLSQRLRAKLRNSDKAQREAGLDELKLEAVAQFATGDSAPLTVDEVSAVYEQLLEDEFRKAVTEENLRPDGRGTKDIRQLSIEVGVLPRTHGSAVFTRGQTQVLSVATLGPGGDEQIIDTLSPVDTKRYMHHYNFPPFSVGEVRMMRGAGRREIGHGALAERAILPVLPTKEEFPYTIRVVSETLESNGSSSMASTCGSTLALMDAGVPIRDLIGGIAMGLVTSGDKWTVLTDIQGLEDHYGDMDFKVSGSAKGVTALQMDIKIKGISLDIMRAAFQQAREARLFILDAMRNVLSEPRKELSRWAPRIETIKIQPDKVREVIGPGGKMVRAIQAETGTTIELEDDGTVRITGAKAEGREKARAMIEGLTKEPEVGEVYDGKVTRIMSIGAFVEYLPGKEGLVRVSELSSERVNSVEDAVKVGDKVKVKVAEVDRMGRVNLSIRAVNENGNDYETRQRAERERYRDRDERGGPRPGGDRGGFRRGGPPRR
;
A
#
# COMPACT_ATOMS: atom_id res chain seq x y z
N MET A 1 -4.09 -40.73 -13.93
CA MET A 1 -3.52 -39.76 -14.90
C MET A 1 -2.00 -39.86 -14.83
N PRO A 2 -1.31 -40.02 -15.98
CA PRO A 2 0.13 -39.88 -16.06
C PRO A 2 0.56 -38.44 -15.72
N VAL A 3 1.84 -38.23 -15.41
CA VAL A 3 2.38 -36.87 -15.25
C VAL A 3 2.53 -36.27 -16.64
N THR A 4 1.99 -35.06 -16.82
CA THR A 4 2.00 -34.36 -18.11
C THR A 4 2.43 -32.92 -17.90
N ARG A 5 3.22 -32.40 -18.86
CA ARG A 5 3.76 -31.04 -18.83
C ARG A 5 3.48 -30.34 -20.15
N SER A 6 3.27 -29.03 -20.06
CA SER A 6 3.27 -28.08 -21.17
C SER A 6 3.99 -26.81 -20.74
N GLN A 7 4.43 -25.97 -21.67
CA GLN A 7 5.14 -24.74 -21.31
C GLN A 7 4.87 -23.63 -22.33
N ALA A 8 4.91 -22.39 -21.84
CA ALA A 8 5.03 -21.18 -22.65
C ALA A 8 6.41 -20.54 -22.40
N THR A 9 6.95 -19.81 -23.38
CA THR A 9 8.16 -19.02 -23.18
C THR A 9 7.79 -17.56 -23.01
N ILE A 10 8.09 -17.01 -21.83
CA ILE A 10 7.86 -15.61 -21.46
C ILE A 10 9.21 -15.02 -21.06
N ASN A 11 9.57 -13.88 -21.68
CA ASN A 11 10.84 -13.20 -21.42
C ASN A 11 12.07 -14.14 -21.44
N GLY A 12 12.13 -15.06 -22.41
CA GLY A 12 13.21 -16.05 -22.55
C GLY A 12 13.21 -17.18 -21.51
N LYS A 13 12.35 -17.14 -20.48
CA LYS A 13 12.23 -18.16 -19.43
C LYS A 13 11.01 -19.07 -19.67
N PRO A 14 11.07 -20.37 -19.31
CA PRO A 14 9.94 -21.27 -19.42
C PRO A 14 8.93 -21.07 -18.27
N LEU A 15 7.67 -20.81 -18.62
CA LEU A 15 6.52 -20.93 -17.72
C LEU A 15 5.90 -22.31 -17.91
N THR A 16 6.13 -23.21 -16.95
CA THR A 16 5.78 -24.63 -17.06
C THR A 16 4.50 -24.96 -16.30
N PHE A 17 3.60 -25.71 -16.91
CA PHE A 17 2.39 -26.26 -16.30
C PHE A 17 2.53 -27.77 -16.17
N GLU A 18 2.35 -28.32 -14.97
CA GLU A 18 2.41 -29.76 -14.69
C GLU A 18 1.11 -30.26 -14.03
N THR A 19 0.61 -31.42 -14.47
CA THR A 19 -0.53 -32.11 -13.85
C THR A 19 -0.28 -33.62 -13.70
N GLY A 20 -1.17 -34.30 -12.99
CA GLY A 20 -1.16 -35.77 -12.81
C GLY A 20 -0.31 -36.27 -11.65
N LYS A 21 0.50 -35.39 -11.01
CA LYS A 21 1.36 -35.75 -9.88
C LYS A 21 0.65 -35.62 -8.52
N TYR A 22 0.04 -34.46 -8.25
CA TYR A 22 -0.57 -34.10 -6.96
C TYR A 22 -2.09 -33.97 -7.04
N ALA A 23 -2.77 -34.01 -5.88
CA ALA A 23 -4.20 -33.73 -5.70
C ALA A 23 -5.16 -34.42 -6.70
N LYS A 24 -4.91 -35.71 -7.00
CA LYS A 24 -5.62 -36.50 -8.02
C LYS A 24 -7.15 -36.64 -7.80
N GLN A 25 -7.65 -36.28 -6.63
CA GLN A 25 -9.08 -36.30 -6.31
C GLN A 25 -9.81 -35.02 -6.73
N ALA A 26 -9.09 -33.92 -6.99
CA ALA A 26 -9.71 -32.67 -7.44
C ALA A 26 -10.32 -32.81 -8.84
N GLY A 27 -11.23 -31.89 -9.19
CA GLY A 27 -11.76 -31.75 -10.55
C GLY A 27 -10.61 -31.52 -11.53
N GLY A 28 -9.73 -30.56 -11.23
CA GLY A 28 -8.44 -30.39 -11.88
C GLY A 28 -7.39 -29.90 -10.89
N ALA A 29 -6.12 -30.25 -11.11
CA ALA A 29 -5.01 -29.82 -10.27
C ALA A 29 -3.74 -29.60 -11.10
N VAL A 30 -3.12 -28.44 -10.96
CA VAL A 30 -1.95 -28.02 -11.74
C VAL A 30 -0.93 -27.31 -10.85
N THR A 31 0.34 -27.61 -11.04
CA THR A 31 1.45 -26.77 -10.55
C THR A 31 1.99 -25.94 -11.72
N VAL A 32 2.16 -24.64 -11.49
CA VAL A 32 2.79 -23.70 -12.42
C VAL A 32 4.13 -23.27 -11.85
N GLN A 33 5.17 -23.31 -12.67
CA GLN A 33 6.53 -22.94 -12.30
C GLN A 33 7.09 -21.89 -13.27
N TYR A 34 7.70 -20.84 -12.72
CA TYR A 34 8.48 -19.83 -13.44
C TYR A 34 9.70 -19.48 -12.61
N GLY A 35 10.90 -19.74 -13.13
CA GLY A 35 12.09 -19.78 -12.28
C GLY A 35 11.97 -20.86 -11.19
N ASP A 36 12.24 -20.47 -9.95
CA ASP A 36 12.11 -21.35 -8.77
C ASP A 36 10.82 -21.07 -7.98
N THR A 37 10.01 -20.10 -8.42
CA THR A 37 8.66 -19.87 -7.91
C THR A 37 7.68 -20.93 -8.44
N VAL A 38 6.98 -21.60 -7.52
CA VAL A 38 6.02 -22.68 -7.81
C VAL A 38 4.70 -22.38 -7.12
N VAL A 39 3.64 -22.28 -7.92
CA VAL A 39 2.26 -22.09 -7.45
C VAL A 39 1.42 -23.30 -7.81
N PHE A 40 0.66 -23.81 -6.84
CA PHE A 40 -0.26 -24.91 -7.02
C PHE A 40 -1.71 -24.40 -7.04
N ALA A 41 -2.55 -24.96 -7.91
CA ALA A 41 -3.99 -24.74 -7.90
C ALA A 41 -4.77 -26.04 -8.02
N ALA A 42 -5.89 -26.12 -7.28
CA ALA A 42 -6.88 -27.18 -7.41
C ALA A 42 -8.28 -26.56 -7.61
N ALA A 43 -9.03 -27.08 -8.59
CA ALA A 43 -10.39 -26.67 -8.88
C ALA A 43 -11.36 -27.85 -8.68
N THR A 44 -12.49 -27.59 -8.02
CA THR A 44 -13.54 -28.56 -7.74
C THR A 44 -14.92 -27.97 -8.00
N VAL A 45 -15.83 -28.81 -8.49
CA VAL A 45 -17.23 -28.46 -8.77
C VAL A 45 -18.14 -29.42 -8.02
N ALA A 46 -19.14 -28.87 -7.33
CA ALA A 46 -20.17 -29.68 -6.68
C ALA A 46 -21.06 -30.37 -7.74
N LYS A 47 -21.46 -31.61 -7.45
CA LYS A 47 -22.34 -32.39 -8.36
C LYS A 47 -23.80 -31.92 -8.33
N THR A 48 -24.20 -31.22 -7.28
CA THR A 48 -25.58 -30.79 -7.04
C THR A 48 -25.61 -29.31 -6.69
N ILE A 49 -26.69 -28.64 -7.08
CA ILE A 49 -26.96 -27.24 -6.74
C ILE A 49 -27.50 -27.18 -5.30
N ARG A 50 -27.03 -26.21 -4.50
CA ARG A 50 -27.58 -25.96 -3.16
C ARG A 50 -29.01 -25.42 -3.26
N THR A 51 -29.91 -25.94 -2.45
CA THR A 51 -31.31 -25.48 -2.40
C THR A 51 -31.38 -24.00 -2.05
N GLY A 52 -32.16 -23.23 -2.82
CA GLY A 52 -32.43 -21.81 -2.57
C GLY A 52 -31.32 -20.85 -2.99
N ILE A 53 -30.30 -21.31 -3.72
CA ILE A 53 -29.24 -20.42 -4.22
C ILE A 53 -29.70 -19.67 -5.48
N ASP A 54 -29.54 -18.35 -5.47
CA ASP A 54 -29.94 -17.43 -6.54
C ASP A 54 -28.74 -16.82 -7.29
N PHE A 55 -27.53 -16.95 -6.75
CA PHE A 55 -26.27 -16.47 -7.34
C PHE A 55 -25.32 -17.61 -7.77
N PHE A 56 -24.24 -17.28 -8.48
CA PHE A 56 -23.16 -18.22 -8.81
C PHE A 56 -22.11 -18.30 -7.69
N PRO A 57 -22.03 -19.41 -6.93
CA PRO A 57 -21.09 -19.58 -5.82
C PRO A 57 -19.68 -20.00 -6.27
N LEU A 58 -18.97 -19.08 -6.93
CA LEU A 58 -17.53 -19.21 -7.13
C LEU A 58 -16.76 -18.67 -5.92
N THR A 59 -15.93 -19.52 -5.32
CA THR A 59 -14.98 -19.15 -4.26
C THR A 59 -13.56 -19.39 -4.75
N VAL A 60 -12.75 -18.34 -4.69
CA VAL A 60 -11.30 -18.43 -4.94
C VAL A 60 -10.56 -18.05 -3.66
N ASP A 61 -9.70 -18.93 -3.19
CA ASP A 61 -8.81 -18.73 -2.05
C ASP A 61 -7.35 -18.77 -2.51
N PHE A 62 -6.55 -17.85 -1.99
CA PHE A 62 -5.10 -17.86 -2.15
C PHE A 62 -4.45 -18.03 -0.78
N GLU A 63 -3.71 -19.11 -0.61
CA GLU A 63 -2.99 -19.45 0.61
C GLU A 63 -1.50 -19.13 0.46
N GLU A 64 -1.08 -18.10 1.16
CA GLU A 64 0.33 -17.83 1.38
C GLU A 64 0.88 -18.83 2.39
N ARG A 65 1.89 -19.58 1.98
CA ARG A 65 2.61 -20.50 2.85
C ARG A 65 3.98 -19.95 3.08
N LEU A 66 4.29 -19.45 4.28
CA LEU A 66 5.56 -18.75 4.53
C LEU A 66 6.78 -19.67 4.40
N TYR A 67 6.57 -20.99 4.50
CA TYR A 67 7.60 -21.97 4.15
C TYR A 67 8.06 -21.86 2.69
N ALA A 68 7.26 -21.30 1.78
CA ALA A 68 7.60 -21.12 0.37
C ALA A 68 8.83 -20.20 0.21
N ALA A 69 9.04 -19.28 1.15
CA ALA A 69 10.23 -18.43 1.26
C ALA A 69 11.19 -18.89 2.38
N GLY A 70 11.01 -20.11 2.93
CA GLY A 70 11.80 -20.62 4.06
C GLY A 70 11.59 -19.88 5.38
N LYS A 71 10.50 -19.10 5.52
CA LYS A 71 10.20 -18.30 6.72
C LYS A 71 9.28 -19.06 7.68
N ILE A 72 9.48 -18.87 8.99
CA ILE A 72 8.51 -19.26 10.02
C ILE A 72 7.63 -18.04 10.32
N PRO A 73 6.30 -18.15 10.37
CA PRO A 73 5.41 -17.02 10.62
C PRO A 73 5.77 -16.21 11.88
N GLY A 74 5.71 -14.89 11.77
CA GLY A 74 5.92 -13.95 12.87
C GLY A 74 4.81 -13.97 13.93
N SER A 75 3.65 -14.54 13.58
CA SER A 75 2.48 -14.65 14.46
C SER A 75 2.79 -15.38 15.77
N PHE A 76 2.08 -15.04 16.86
CA PHE A 76 2.23 -15.70 18.17
C PHE A 76 2.18 -17.24 18.11
N PRO A 77 1.24 -17.89 17.38
CA PRO A 77 1.21 -19.35 17.25
C PRO A 77 2.25 -19.92 16.26
N ARG A 78 3.06 -19.09 15.59
CA ARG A 78 4.00 -19.50 14.52
C ARG A 78 3.31 -20.27 13.39
N ARG A 79 2.09 -19.85 13.05
CA ARG A 79 1.23 -20.45 12.03
C ARG A 79 0.55 -19.36 11.21
N GLU A 80 0.36 -19.61 9.92
CA GLU A 80 -0.42 -18.74 9.05
C GLU A 80 -1.86 -18.66 9.55
N GLY A 81 -2.37 -17.44 9.66
CA GLY A 81 -3.67 -17.14 10.26
C GLY A 81 -4.68 -16.69 9.20
N ARG A 82 -5.29 -15.53 9.45
CA ARG A 82 -6.14 -14.86 8.46
C ARG A 82 -5.32 -14.56 7.19
N PRO A 83 -5.94 -14.60 5.99
CA PRO A 83 -5.29 -14.14 4.76
C PRO A 83 -4.77 -12.71 4.91
N SER A 84 -3.60 -12.45 4.32
CA SER A 84 -3.04 -11.08 4.24
C SER A 84 -3.83 -10.24 3.21
N GLU A 85 -3.57 -8.93 3.17
CA GLU A 85 -4.11 -8.07 2.12
C GLU A 85 -3.67 -8.55 0.73
N GLU A 86 -2.38 -8.88 0.58
CA GLU A 86 -1.79 -9.37 -0.66
C GLU A 86 -2.41 -10.69 -1.13
N GLY A 87 -2.64 -11.63 -0.19
CA GLY A 87 -3.35 -12.87 -0.48
C GLY A 87 -4.81 -12.65 -0.89
N ILE A 88 -5.51 -11.72 -0.24
CA ILE A 88 -6.88 -11.34 -0.63
C ILE A 88 -6.90 -10.70 -2.03
N LEU A 89 -5.95 -9.82 -2.32
CA LEU A 89 -5.82 -9.17 -3.63
C LEU A 89 -5.50 -10.19 -4.71
N THR A 90 -4.58 -11.13 -4.48
CA THR A 90 -4.26 -12.23 -5.40
C THR A 90 -5.48 -13.12 -5.68
N ALA A 91 -6.25 -13.45 -4.64
CA ALA A 91 -7.48 -14.21 -4.80
C ALA A 91 -8.55 -13.45 -5.60
N ARG A 92 -8.62 -12.11 -5.47
CA ARG A 92 -9.52 -11.27 -6.28
C ARG A 92 -9.03 -11.14 -7.72
N LEU A 93 -7.73 -10.95 -7.93
CA LEU A 93 -7.08 -10.91 -9.23
C LEU A 93 -7.35 -12.20 -10.01
N THR A 94 -7.42 -13.34 -9.32
CA THR A 94 -7.77 -14.64 -9.90
C THR A 94 -9.27 -14.79 -10.18
N ASP A 95 -10.15 -14.39 -9.25
CA ASP A 95 -11.61 -14.53 -9.40
C ASP A 95 -12.17 -13.71 -10.57
N ARG A 96 -11.77 -12.43 -10.67
CA ARG A 96 -12.31 -11.43 -11.61
C ARG A 96 -12.33 -11.90 -13.08
N PRO A 97 -11.23 -12.37 -13.69
CA PRO A 97 -11.24 -12.82 -15.09
C PRO A 97 -11.87 -14.20 -15.29
N ILE A 98 -11.98 -15.03 -14.24
CA ILE A 98 -12.51 -16.40 -14.34
C ILE A 98 -14.03 -16.41 -14.26
N ARG A 99 -14.62 -15.59 -13.39
CA ARG A 99 -16.07 -15.58 -13.11
C ARG A 99 -16.96 -15.42 -14.34
N PRO A 100 -16.66 -14.53 -15.32
CA PRO A 100 -17.52 -14.33 -16.49
C PRO A 100 -17.50 -15.49 -17.49
N LEU A 101 -16.55 -16.43 -17.36
CA LEU A 101 -16.37 -17.55 -18.30
C LEU A 101 -17.15 -18.82 -17.90
N PHE A 102 -17.97 -18.74 -16.85
CA PHE A 102 -18.94 -19.78 -16.56
C PHE A 102 -20.26 -19.49 -17.28
N PRO A 103 -20.99 -20.53 -17.74
CA PRO A 103 -22.29 -20.36 -18.36
C PRO A 103 -23.24 -19.53 -17.49
N LYS A 104 -23.98 -18.60 -18.13
CA LYS A 104 -25.02 -17.83 -17.45
C LYS A 104 -26.03 -18.77 -16.79
N GLY A 105 -26.32 -18.53 -15.52
CA GLY A 105 -27.25 -19.37 -14.73
C GLY A 105 -26.61 -20.63 -14.12
N PHE A 106 -25.30 -20.84 -14.25
CA PHE A 106 -24.60 -21.91 -13.54
C PHE A 106 -24.59 -21.65 -12.02
N ARG A 107 -25.06 -22.62 -11.23
CA ARG A 107 -25.31 -22.46 -9.78
C ARG A 107 -24.66 -23.54 -8.90
N ASN A 108 -23.87 -24.43 -9.49
CA ASN A 108 -23.09 -25.40 -8.71
C ASN A 108 -21.96 -24.66 -7.98
N ASP A 109 -21.67 -25.07 -6.75
CA ASP A 109 -20.50 -24.60 -6.00
C ASP A 109 -19.21 -24.91 -6.75
N VAL A 110 -18.40 -23.88 -6.96
CA VAL A 110 -17.07 -23.99 -7.54
C VAL A 110 -16.07 -23.44 -6.54
N GLN A 111 -15.09 -24.27 -6.16
CA GLN A 111 -13.99 -23.85 -5.30
C GLN A 111 -12.67 -23.98 -6.04
N ILE A 112 -11.87 -22.91 -5.95
CA ILE A 112 -10.50 -22.86 -6.47
C ILE A 112 -9.60 -22.50 -5.30
N ILE A 113 -8.72 -23.43 -4.93
CA ILE A 113 -7.70 -23.20 -3.90
C ILE A 113 -6.37 -23.08 -4.60
N VAL A 114 -5.71 -21.94 -4.42
CA VAL A 114 -4.39 -21.63 -4.95
C VAL A 114 -3.42 -21.45 -3.79
N SER A 115 -2.21 -21.96 -3.91
CA SER A 115 -1.19 -21.83 -2.85
C SER A 115 0.20 -21.71 -3.43
N ALA A 116 1.00 -20.76 -2.93
CA ALA A 116 2.42 -20.68 -3.24
C ALA A 116 3.17 -21.78 -2.46
N TRP A 117 3.88 -22.65 -3.18
CA TRP A 117 4.67 -23.74 -2.57
C TRP A 117 6.17 -23.43 -2.53
N SER A 118 6.64 -22.58 -3.45
CA SER A 118 8.00 -22.07 -3.51
C SER A 118 7.94 -20.63 -4.02
N ALA A 119 8.70 -19.73 -3.41
CA ALA A 119 8.82 -18.33 -3.81
C ALA A 119 10.29 -17.94 -3.83
N ASP A 120 10.83 -17.70 -5.03
CA ASP A 120 12.25 -17.41 -5.25
C ASP A 120 12.67 -15.98 -4.95
N GLN A 121 11.71 -15.11 -4.60
CA GLN A 121 11.90 -13.68 -4.34
C GLN A 121 12.43 -12.89 -5.56
N GLU A 122 12.35 -13.47 -6.75
CA GLU A 122 12.66 -12.84 -8.02
C GLU A 122 11.40 -12.69 -8.88
N ASN A 123 10.56 -13.72 -8.91
CA ASN A 123 9.36 -13.78 -9.75
C ASN A 123 8.10 -13.71 -8.89
N ASP A 124 7.22 -12.76 -9.20
CA ASP A 124 5.94 -12.62 -8.52
C ASP A 124 5.02 -13.83 -8.72
N TYR A 125 4.36 -14.25 -7.63
CA TYR A 125 3.50 -15.41 -7.62
C TYR A 125 2.05 -15.11 -8.02
N ASP A 126 1.63 -13.85 -8.05
CA ASP A 126 0.25 -13.45 -8.26
C ASP A 126 -0.25 -13.75 -9.70
N VAL A 127 0.56 -13.43 -10.72
CA VAL A 127 0.26 -13.77 -12.12
C VAL A 127 0.31 -15.28 -12.36
N LEU A 128 1.19 -15.98 -11.63
CA LEU A 128 1.26 -17.45 -11.63
C LEU A 128 0.00 -18.06 -11.01
N ALA A 129 -0.57 -17.43 -9.97
CA ALA A 129 -1.79 -17.88 -9.32
C ALA A 129 -2.99 -17.87 -10.29
N VAL A 130 -3.15 -16.80 -11.07
CA VAL A 130 -4.19 -16.71 -12.10
C VAL A 130 -4.02 -17.80 -13.16
N ASN A 131 -2.79 -17.98 -13.65
CA ASN A 131 -2.47 -19.00 -14.65
C ASN A 131 -2.69 -20.43 -14.12
N ALA A 132 -2.35 -20.70 -12.86
CA ALA A 132 -2.55 -22.00 -12.23
C ALA A 132 -4.04 -22.32 -12.06
N ALA A 133 -4.83 -21.36 -11.58
CA ALA A 133 -6.27 -21.49 -11.44
C ALA A 133 -6.96 -21.76 -12.80
N SER A 134 -6.59 -21.00 -13.83
CA SER A 134 -7.08 -21.21 -15.19
C SER A 134 -6.74 -22.60 -15.71
N ALA A 135 -5.49 -23.04 -15.58
CA ALA A 135 -5.07 -24.35 -16.05
C ALA A 135 -5.81 -25.49 -15.32
N ALA A 136 -5.98 -25.36 -14.00
CA ALA A 136 -6.72 -26.32 -13.18
C ALA A 136 -8.19 -26.42 -13.61
N LEU A 137 -8.89 -25.30 -13.84
CA LEU A 137 -10.25 -25.30 -14.38
C LEU A 137 -10.32 -25.90 -15.79
N THR A 138 -9.35 -25.55 -16.63
CA THR A 138 -9.30 -25.97 -18.03
C THR A 138 -9.22 -27.50 -18.15
N ILE A 139 -8.42 -28.17 -17.32
CA ILE A 139 -8.32 -29.63 -17.28
C ILE A 139 -9.44 -30.31 -16.46
N SER A 140 -10.21 -29.55 -15.68
CA SER A 140 -11.31 -30.09 -14.87
C SER A 140 -12.56 -30.41 -15.69
N ASP A 141 -13.54 -31.03 -15.03
CA ASP A 141 -14.89 -31.25 -15.52
C ASP A 141 -15.79 -30.01 -15.44
N ALA A 142 -15.33 -28.89 -14.86
CA ALA A 142 -16.10 -27.65 -14.80
C ALA A 142 -16.48 -27.13 -16.20
N PRO A 143 -17.74 -26.68 -16.43
CA PRO A 143 -18.14 -26.05 -17.68
C PRO A 143 -17.56 -24.62 -17.72
N PHE A 144 -16.28 -24.53 -18.07
CA PHE A 144 -15.51 -23.29 -18.07
C PHE A 144 -15.06 -22.96 -19.49
N GLU A 145 -15.40 -21.77 -19.98
CA GLU A 145 -15.12 -21.26 -21.34
C GLU A 145 -13.74 -20.58 -21.46
N GLY A 146 -12.74 -21.04 -20.70
CA GLY A 146 -11.34 -20.61 -20.84
C GLY A 146 -10.56 -21.41 -21.88
N PRO A 147 -9.22 -21.44 -21.81
CA PRO A 147 -8.36 -20.89 -20.76
C PRO A 147 -8.18 -19.37 -20.83
N ILE A 148 -7.75 -18.78 -19.72
CA ILE A 148 -7.16 -17.44 -19.67
C ILE A 148 -5.66 -17.51 -19.42
N GLY A 149 -4.93 -16.54 -19.97
CA GLY A 149 -3.54 -16.25 -19.61
C GLY A 149 -3.46 -14.96 -18.82
N CYS A 150 -2.46 -14.85 -17.95
CA CYS A 150 -2.19 -13.68 -17.14
C CYS A 150 -0.69 -13.35 -17.20
N VAL A 151 -0.38 -12.06 -17.40
CA VAL A 151 0.99 -11.54 -17.43
C VAL A 151 1.06 -10.21 -16.67
N ARG A 152 2.24 -9.88 -16.17
CA ARG A 152 2.59 -8.54 -15.70
C ARG A 152 3.41 -7.84 -16.79
N VAL A 153 3.16 -6.57 -17.03
CA VAL A 153 3.92 -5.72 -17.93
C VAL A 153 4.50 -4.58 -17.13
N GLY A 154 5.80 -4.39 -17.22
CA GLY A 154 6.49 -3.23 -16.67
C GLY A 154 7.53 -2.67 -17.61
N THR A 155 8.35 -1.75 -17.12
CA THR A 155 9.43 -1.13 -17.89
C THR A 155 10.78 -1.51 -17.32
N VAL A 156 11.67 -2.04 -18.16
CA VAL A 156 13.07 -2.34 -17.83
C VAL A 156 13.93 -1.59 -18.82
N ASP A 157 14.89 -0.78 -18.34
CA ASP A 157 15.72 0.09 -19.18
C ASP A 157 14.92 0.99 -20.15
N GLY A 158 13.70 1.37 -19.74
CA GLY A 158 12.77 2.18 -20.55
C GLY A 158 11.93 1.40 -21.58
N GLU A 159 12.10 0.08 -21.69
CA GLU A 159 11.36 -0.77 -22.63
C GLU A 159 10.30 -1.63 -21.94
N LEU A 160 9.16 -1.81 -22.61
CA LEU A 160 8.07 -2.67 -22.12
C LEU A 160 8.51 -4.14 -22.09
N THR A 161 8.39 -4.75 -20.92
CA THR A 161 8.85 -6.12 -20.65
C THR A 161 7.74 -6.96 -20.02
N LEU A 162 7.61 -8.21 -20.45
CA LEU A 162 6.68 -9.19 -19.86
C LEU A 162 7.31 -9.87 -18.64
N ASN A 163 6.53 -10.02 -17.58
CA ASN A 163 6.90 -10.62 -16.30
C ASN A 163 8.32 -10.19 -15.86
N PRO A 164 8.57 -8.88 -15.70
CA PRO A 164 9.80 -8.38 -15.09
C PRO A 164 9.94 -8.94 -13.66
N THR A 165 11.17 -9.01 -13.18
CA THR A 165 11.45 -9.48 -11.82
C THR A 165 11.01 -8.43 -10.78
N ILE A 166 10.85 -8.85 -9.52
CA ILE A 166 10.51 -7.94 -8.41
C ILE A 166 11.51 -6.78 -8.33
N GLN A 167 12.80 -7.05 -8.50
CA GLN A 167 13.85 -6.02 -8.47
C GLN A 167 13.74 -5.05 -9.66
N GLN A 168 13.43 -5.56 -10.85
CA GLN A 168 13.18 -4.71 -12.03
C GLN A 168 11.94 -3.83 -11.85
N MET A 169 10.94 -4.31 -11.10
CA MET A 169 9.72 -3.58 -10.81
C MET A 169 9.93 -2.39 -9.87
N GLU A 170 10.98 -2.39 -9.04
CA GLU A 170 11.31 -1.25 -8.16
C GLU A 170 11.63 0.03 -8.94
N GLU A 171 12.23 -0.11 -10.13
CA GLU A 171 12.58 1.00 -11.02
C GLU A 171 11.53 1.21 -12.14
N SER A 172 10.51 0.35 -12.18
CA SER A 172 9.51 0.38 -13.25
C SER A 172 8.57 1.59 -13.13
N THR A 173 8.27 2.20 -14.27
CA THR A 173 7.27 3.28 -14.39
C THR A 173 5.85 2.76 -14.54
N LEU A 174 5.68 1.46 -14.80
CA LEU A 174 4.41 0.79 -15.00
C LEU A 174 4.41 -0.58 -14.30
N ASP A 175 3.38 -0.86 -13.53
CA ASP A 175 3.00 -2.18 -13.06
C ASP A 175 1.62 -2.47 -13.60
N LEU A 176 1.53 -3.23 -14.68
CA LEU A 176 0.28 -3.57 -15.35
C LEU A 176 0.08 -5.07 -15.36
N VAL A 177 -0.87 -5.57 -14.58
CA VAL A 177 -1.31 -6.96 -14.64
C VAL A 177 -2.50 -7.06 -15.58
N VAL A 178 -2.44 -7.98 -16.54
CA VAL A 178 -3.48 -8.21 -17.54
C VAL A 178 -3.81 -9.69 -17.60
N ALA A 179 -5.09 -10.01 -17.55
CA ALA A 179 -5.63 -11.33 -17.78
C ALA A 179 -6.64 -11.32 -18.92
N GLY A 180 -6.60 -12.34 -19.77
CA GLY A 180 -7.44 -12.41 -20.96
C GLY A 180 -7.52 -13.81 -21.53
N THR A 181 -8.47 -13.98 -22.46
CA THR A 181 -8.50 -15.16 -23.33
C THR A 181 -7.42 -15.01 -24.41
N ARG A 182 -7.31 -16.04 -25.25
CA ARG A 182 -6.40 -16.05 -26.39
C ARG A 182 -6.56 -14.83 -27.32
N ASP A 183 -7.78 -14.33 -27.48
CA ASP A 183 -8.13 -13.31 -28.47
C ASP A 183 -8.68 -12.01 -27.85
N SER A 184 -8.83 -11.95 -26.53
CA SER A 184 -9.40 -10.77 -25.85
C SER A 184 -8.87 -10.56 -24.44
N ILE A 185 -8.77 -9.29 -24.05
CA ILE A 185 -8.52 -8.89 -22.67
C ILE A 185 -9.83 -9.04 -21.89
N MET A 186 -9.74 -9.49 -20.63
CA MET A 186 -10.89 -9.64 -19.73
C MET A 186 -10.76 -8.79 -18.47
N MET A 187 -9.55 -8.66 -17.95
CA MET A 187 -9.28 -7.94 -16.72
C MET A 187 -7.92 -7.27 -16.83
N MET A 188 -7.81 -6.05 -16.30
CA MET A 188 -6.52 -5.44 -16.03
C MET A 188 -6.53 -4.66 -14.71
N GLU A 189 -5.35 -4.53 -14.14
CA GLU A 189 -5.07 -3.75 -12.94
C GLU A 189 -3.69 -3.13 -13.08
N ALA A 190 -3.59 -1.82 -12.87
CA ALA A 190 -2.34 -1.09 -13.08
C ALA A 190 -2.03 -0.10 -11.96
N GLY A 191 -0.73 0.06 -11.69
CA GLY A 191 -0.12 1.20 -11.00
C GLY A 191 0.94 1.82 -11.91
N ALA A 192 1.06 3.14 -11.91
CA ALA A 192 1.95 3.79 -12.85
C ALA A 192 2.48 5.14 -12.36
N GLN A 193 3.66 5.51 -12.82
CA GLN A 193 4.32 6.80 -12.55
C GLN A 193 3.81 7.88 -13.52
N GLN A 194 2.50 8.15 -13.50
CA GLN A 194 1.85 9.17 -14.34
C GLN A 194 2.04 8.95 -15.86
N VAL A 195 1.89 7.71 -16.33
CA VAL A 195 2.08 7.32 -17.75
C VAL A 195 0.91 7.76 -18.64
N SER A 196 1.15 7.92 -19.94
CA SER A 196 0.10 8.29 -20.89
C SER A 196 -0.85 7.13 -21.23
N GLU A 197 -2.07 7.46 -21.65
CA GLU A 197 -3.04 6.47 -22.13
C GLU A 197 -2.52 5.70 -23.35
N ASP A 198 -1.77 6.34 -24.25
CA ASP A 198 -1.17 5.69 -25.43
C ASP A 198 -0.11 4.65 -25.03
N PHE A 199 0.68 4.94 -23.99
CA PHE A 199 1.68 4.00 -23.48
C PHE A 199 1.02 2.75 -22.88
N LEU A 200 -0.12 2.92 -22.20
CA LEU A 200 -0.93 1.80 -21.70
C LEU A 200 -1.46 0.95 -22.85
N ILE A 201 -1.94 1.55 -23.94
CA ILE A 201 -2.41 0.80 -25.12
C ILE A 201 -1.28 -0.04 -25.74
N GLN A 202 -0.05 0.48 -25.79
CA GLN A 202 1.12 -0.29 -26.25
C GLN A 202 1.42 -1.47 -25.33
N ALA A 203 1.38 -1.25 -24.01
CA ALA A 203 1.58 -2.29 -23.00
C ALA A 203 0.53 -3.42 -23.11
N LEU A 204 -0.72 -3.07 -23.40
CA LEU A 204 -1.80 -4.05 -23.61
C LEU A 204 -1.59 -4.90 -24.87
N GLY A 205 -1.01 -4.32 -25.93
CA GLY A 205 -0.61 -5.07 -27.12
C GLY A 205 0.41 -6.17 -26.79
N LEU A 206 1.47 -5.81 -26.08
CA LEU A 206 2.49 -6.76 -25.61
C LEU A 206 1.90 -7.82 -24.67
N ALA A 207 1.00 -7.40 -23.76
CA ALA A 207 0.33 -8.32 -22.85
C ALA A 207 -0.45 -9.41 -23.60
N GLN A 208 -1.22 -9.03 -24.63
CA GLN A 208 -2.03 -9.97 -25.42
C GLN A 208 -1.16 -11.04 -26.11
N GLU A 209 0.04 -10.68 -26.58
CA GLU A 209 0.97 -11.65 -27.16
C GLU A 209 1.45 -12.68 -26.14
N GLY A 210 1.75 -12.25 -24.92
CA GLY A 210 2.11 -13.13 -23.81
C GLY A 210 0.96 -14.05 -23.41
N ILE A 211 -0.23 -13.48 -23.23
CA ILE A 211 -1.47 -14.20 -22.88
C ILE A 211 -1.75 -15.31 -23.88
N LYS A 212 -1.65 -15.02 -25.18
CA LYS A 212 -1.87 -16.01 -26.25
C LYS A 212 -0.99 -17.24 -26.10
N LYS A 213 0.32 -17.06 -25.86
CA LYS A 213 1.28 -18.15 -25.65
C LYS A 213 0.91 -19.01 -24.43
N ILE A 214 0.44 -18.37 -23.37
CA ILE A 214 0.03 -19.05 -22.13
C ILE A 214 -1.27 -19.86 -22.34
N CYS A 215 -2.27 -19.28 -23.02
CA CYS A 215 -3.50 -19.98 -23.39
C CYS A 215 -3.20 -21.22 -24.25
N ASP A 216 -2.32 -21.09 -25.25
CA ASP A 216 -1.94 -22.20 -26.14
C ASP A 216 -1.30 -23.37 -25.33
N ALA A 217 -0.42 -23.07 -24.37
CA ALA A 217 0.17 -24.08 -23.48
C ALA A 217 -0.87 -24.77 -22.58
N GLN A 218 -1.84 -24.03 -22.03
CA GLN A 218 -2.94 -24.63 -21.26
C GLN A 218 -3.83 -25.54 -22.11
N MET A 219 -4.08 -25.17 -23.37
CA MET A 219 -4.80 -26.02 -24.32
C MET A 219 -4.03 -27.31 -24.66
N ASP A 220 -2.68 -27.24 -24.78
CA ASP A 220 -1.84 -28.44 -24.92
C ASP A 220 -2.00 -29.38 -23.72
N LEU A 221 -1.98 -28.82 -22.50
CA LEU A 221 -2.21 -29.60 -21.27
C LEU A 221 -3.60 -30.25 -21.25
N GLN A 222 -4.63 -29.52 -21.67
CA GLN A 222 -6.01 -30.00 -21.76
C GLN A 222 -6.14 -31.14 -22.76
N ARG A 223 -5.56 -31.03 -23.96
CA ARG A 223 -5.57 -32.11 -24.96
C ARG A 223 -4.95 -33.40 -24.43
N ALA A 224 -3.90 -33.27 -23.60
CA ALA A 224 -3.17 -34.42 -23.08
C ALA A 224 -3.76 -35.02 -21.79
N SER A 225 -4.46 -34.25 -20.96
CA SER A 225 -4.89 -34.69 -19.62
C SER A 225 -6.22 -34.11 -19.12
N GLY A 226 -6.99 -33.42 -19.97
CA GLY A 226 -8.28 -32.84 -19.62
C GLY A 226 -9.37 -33.88 -19.39
N LYS A 227 -10.27 -33.60 -18.43
CA LYS A 227 -11.48 -34.39 -18.22
C LYS A 227 -12.60 -33.94 -19.17
N PRO A 228 -13.55 -34.83 -19.51
CA PRO A 228 -14.78 -34.43 -20.17
C PRO A 228 -15.52 -33.36 -19.35
N LYS A 229 -16.05 -32.36 -20.03
CA LYS A 229 -16.80 -31.27 -19.40
C LYS A 229 -18.16 -31.78 -18.92
N MET A 230 -18.57 -31.32 -17.74
CA MET A 230 -19.92 -31.48 -17.23
C MET A 230 -20.89 -30.82 -18.20
N GLU A 231 -21.98 -31.53 -18.51
CA GLU A 231 -23.06 -30.97 -19.31
C GLU A 231 -23.86 -29.98 -18.45
N TYR A 232 -23.98 -28.75 -18.93
CA TYR A 232 -24.88 -27.75 -18.36
C TYR A 232 -26.10 -27.61 -19.27
N ILE A 233 -27.24 -28.09 -18.79
CA ILE A 233 -28.51 -27.92 -19.48
C ILE A 233 -29.14 -26.62 -18.98
N GLN A 234 -29.11 -25.60 -19.84
CA GLN A 234 -29.82 -24.36 -19.56
C GLN A 234 -31.32 -24.64 -19.45
N VAL A 235 -31.94 -24.18 -18.36
CA VAL A 235 -33.40 -24.24 -18.23
C VAL A 235 -34.00 -23.21 -19.19
N ILE A 236 -34.53 -23.68 -20.30
CA ILE A 236 -35.23 -22.83 -21.28
C ILE A 236 -36.70 -22.74 -20.84
N THR A 237 -37.14 -21.54 -20.48
CA THR A 237 -38.55 -21.28 -20.20
C THR A 237 -39.32 -21.18 -21.53
N ASP A 238 -40.50 -21.79 -21.61
CA ASP A 238 -41.35 -21.74 -22.82
C ASP A 238 -41.79 -20.29 -23.13
N PRO A 239 -41.35 -19.69 -24.26
CA PRO A 239 -41.66 -18.31 -24.61
C PRO A 239 -43.17 -18.02 -24.72
N ALA A 240 -43.99 -19.01 -25.09
CA ALA A 240 -45.42 -18.84 -25.25
C ALA A 240 -46.13 -18.57 -23.91
N ARG A 241 -45.61 -19.12 -22.80
CA ARG A 241 -46.14 -18.90 -21.44
C ARG A 241 -45.80 -17.51 -20.89
N LEU A 242 -44.78 -16.84 -21.45
CA LEU A 242 -44.22 -15.58 -20.94
C LEU A 242 -44.75 -14.32 -21.64
N GLY A 243 -45.44 -14.47 -22.77
CA GLY A 243 -45.95 -13.34 -23.58
C GLY A 243 -46.85 -12.34 -22.83
N PRO A 244 -47.82 -12.80 -22.01
CA PRO A 244 -48.66 -11.90 -21.21
C PRO A 244 -47.88 -11.09 -20.17
N VAL A 245 -46.94 -11.71 -19.46
CA VAL A 245 -46.07 -11.05 -18.47
C VAL A 245 -45.20 -9.99 -19.16
N THR A 246 -44.61 -10.37 -20.29
CA THR A 246 -43.75 -9.48 -21.09
C THR A 246 -44.50 -8.22 -21.51
N SER A 247 -45.71 -8.38 -22.05
CA SER A 247 -46.53 -7.25 -22.50
C SER A 247 -46.92 -6.32 -21.35
N PHE A 248 -47.27 -6.88 -20.19
CA PHE A 248 -47.59 -6.11 -18.98
C PHE A 248 -46.40 -5.28 -18.49
N LEU A 249 -45.22 -5.89 -18.41
CA LEU A 249 -44.02 -5.25 -17.90
C LEU A 249 -43.48 -4.21 -18.88
N SER A 250 -43.27 -4.54 -20.15
CA SER A 250 -42.62 -3.64 -21.12
C SER A 250 -43.31 -2.28 -21.25
N GLN A 251 -44.65 -2.21 -21.14
CA GLN A 251 -45.38 -0.94 -21.21
C GLN A 251 -45.09 -0.01 -20.02
N ARG A 252 -44.84 -0.57 -18.83
CA ARG A 252 -44.73 0.18 -17.57
C ARG A 252 -43.29 0.37 -17.12
N LEU A 253 -42.42 -0.59 -17.42
CA LEU A 253 -41.02 -0.65 -17.01
C LEU A 253 -40.26 0.59 -17.49
N ARG A 254 -40.47 0.99 -18.74
CA ARG A 254 -39.82 2.15 -19.36
C ARG A 254 -40.07 3.46 -18.59
N ALA A 255 -41.27 3.66 -18.07
CA ALA A 255 -41.60 4.85 -17.29
C ALA A 255 -40.93 4.84 -15.90
N LYS A 256 -40.91 3.69 -15.23
CA LYS A 256 -40.30 3.53 -13.89
C LYS A 256 -38.77 3.60 -13.95
N LEU A 257 -38.15 2.99 -14.97
CA LEU A 257 -36.70 2.98 -15.18
C LEU A 257 -36.09 4.37 -15.38
N ARG A 258 -36.85 5.32 -15.93
CA ARG A 258 -36.40 6.68 -16.26
C ARG A 258 -36.53 7.70 -15.14
N ASN A 259 -36.79 7.25 -13.90
CA ASN A 259 -36.76 8.14 -12.76
C ASN A 259 -35.31 8.46 -12.37
N SER A 260 -34.98 9.75 -12.28
CA SER A 260 -33.64 10.24 -11.95
C SER A 260 -33.24 10.01 -10.51
N ASP A 261 -34.21 9.95 -9.58
CA ASP A 261 -33.93 9.64 -8.19
C ASP A 261 -33.82 8.11 -7.98
N LYS A 262 -32.67 7.66 -7.43
CA LYS A 262 -32.40 6.24 -7.20
C LYS A 262 -33.46 5.57 -6.33
N ALA A 263 -33.80 6.16 -5.18
CA ALA A 263 -34.68 5.52 -4.20
C ALA A 263 -36.11 5.39 -4.75
N GLN A 264 -36.61 6.43 -5.42
CA GLN A 264 -37.91 6.38 -6.09
C GLN A 264 -37.93 5.41 -7.27
N ARG A 265 -36.82 5.32 -8.02
CA ARG A 265 -36.68 4.35 -9.12
C ARG A 265 -36.72 2.92 -8.59
N GLU A 266 -35.92 2.59 -7.58
CA GLU A 266 -35.88 1.27 -6.95
C GLU A 266 -37.25 0.89 -6.39
N ALA A 267 -37.87 1.76 -5.60
CA ALA A 267 -39.21 1.52 -5.05
C ALA A 267 -40.27 1.30 -6.16
N GLY A 268 -40.22 2.08 -7.24
CA GLY A 268 -41.15 1.95 -8.36
C GLY A 268 -40.95 0.70 -9.21
N LEU A 269 -39.70 0.22 -9.31
CA LEU A 269 -39.33 -1.03 -9.96
C LEU A 269 -39.77 -2.24 -9.11
N ASP A 270 -39.53 -2.19 -7.79
CA ASP A 270 -39.97 -3.21 -6.84
C ASP A 270 -41.50 -3.35 -6.80
N GLU A 271 -42.22 -2.23 -6.76
CA GLU A 271 -43.68 -2.21 -6.85
C GLU A 271 -44.17 -2.91 -8.12
N LEU A 272 -43.58 -2.59 -9.28
CA LEU A 272 -43.94 -3.22 -10.55
C LEU A 272 -43.66 -4.72 -10.57
N LYS A 273 -42.55 -5.16 -9.98
CA LYS A 273 -42.21 -6.57 -9.84
C LYS A 273 -43.24 -7.30 -8.96
N LEU A 274 -43.62 -6.71 -7.83
CA LEU A 274 -44.64 -7.26 -6.93
C LEU A 274 -46.02 -7.33 -7.60
N GLU A 275 -46.41 -6.31 -8.36
CA GLU A 275 -47.66 -6.32 -9.16
C GLU A 275 -47.67 -7.49 -10.16
N ALA A 276 -46.56 -7.68 -10.89
CA ALA A 276 -46.44 -8.78 -11.85
C ALA A 276 -46.49 -10.15 -11.16
N VAL A 277 -45.80 -10.32 -10.03
CA VAL A 277 -45.85 -11.56 -9.24
C VAL A 277 -47.27 -11.83 -8.75
N ALA A 278 -47.94 -10.83 -8.18
CA ALA A 278 -49.32 -10.96 -7.73
C ALA A 278 -50.25 -11.39 -8.87
N GLN A 279 -50.13 -10.77 -10.05
CA GLN A 279 -51.01 -11.05 -11.18
C GLN A 279 -50.78 -12.40 -11.84
N PHE A 280 -49.52 -12.85 -11.96
CA PHE A 280 -49.16 -13.99 -12.80
C PHE A 280 -48.64 -15.21 -12.05
N ALA A 281 -48.30 -15.08 -10.77
CA ALA A 281 -47.70 -16.15 -9.95
C ALA A 281 -48.42 -16.43 -8.62
N THR A 282 -49.59 -15.82 -8.36
CA THR A 282 -50.38 -16.11 -7.15
C THR A 282 -51.74 -16.74 -7.48
N GLY A 283 -52.19 -17.69 -6.65
CA GLY A 283 -53.44 -18.46 -6.79
C GLY A 283 -53.27 -19.90 -7.30
N ASP A 284 -54.22 -20.78 -7.01
CA ASP A 284 -54.17 -22.23 -7.34
C ASP A 284 -54.18 -22.55 -8.85
N SER A 285 -54.46 -21.56 -9.69
CA SER A 285 -54.46 -21.66 -11.16
C SER A 285 -53.43 -20.73 -11.81
N ALA A 286 -52.43 -20.30 -11.05
CA ALA A 286 -51.40 -19.40 -11.55
C ALA A 286 -50.67 -20.00 -12.76
N PRO A 287 -50.53 -19.25 -13.87
CA PRO A 287 -49.91 -19.75 -15.09
C PRO A 287 -48.39 -19.93 -14.97
N LEU A 288 -47.76 -19.29 -13.99
CA LEU A 288 -46.31 -19.22 -13.80
C LEU A 288 -45.92 -19.29 -12.32
N THR A 289 -44.68 -19.64 -12.07
CA THR A 289 -44.03 -19.55 -10.75
C THR A 289 -43.46 -18.15 -10.51
N VAL A 290 -43.21 -17.81 -9.23
CA VAL A 290 -42.58 -16.53 -8.85
C VAL A 290 -41.20 -16.37 -9.49
N ASP A 291 -40.44 -17.46 -9.61
CA ASP A 291 -39.12 -17.48 -10.23
C ASP A 291 -39.18 -17.21 -11.74
N GLU A 292 -40.17 -17.79 -12.44
CA GLU A 292 -40.40 -17.52 -13.87
C GLU A 292 -40.75 -16.05 -14.12
N VAL A 293 -41.64 -15.46 -13.32
CA VAL A 293 -42.00 -14.02 -13.45
C VAL A 293 -40.81 -13.12 -13.12
N SER A 294 -40.06 -13.43 -12.05
CA SER A 294 -38.89 -12.66 -11.66
C SER A 294 -37.79 -12.72 -12.72
N ALA A 295 -37.53 -13.88 -13.31
CA ALA A 295 -36.54 -14.02 -14.38
C ALA A 295 -36.90 -13.20 -15.63
N VAL A 296 -38.18 -13.19 -16.02
CA VAL A 296 -38.65 -12.34 -17.14
C VAL A 296 -38.52 -10.87 -16.82
N TYR A 297 -38.87 -10.48 -15.59
CA TYR A 297 -38.70 -9.10 -15.13
C TYR A 297 -37.25 -8.62 -15.24
N GLU A 298 -36.30 -9.38 -14.69
CA GLU A 298 -34.88 -9.01 -14.73
C GLU A 298 -34.35 -8.94 -16.17
N GLN A 299 -34.74 -9.90 -17.03
CA GLN A 299 -34.34 -9.90 -18.44
C GLN A 299 -34.85 -8.67 -19.19
N LEU A 300 -36.14 -8.32 -19.02
CA LEU A 300 -36.72 -7.14 -19.67
C LEU A 300 -36.14 -5.83 -19.15
N LEU A 301 -35.78 -5.78 -17.86
CA LEU A 301 -35.12 -4.64 -17.25
C LEU A 301 -33.73 -4.43 -17.84
N GLU A 302 -32.94 -5.51 -17.99
CA GLU A 302 -31.66 -5.47 -18.70
C GLU A 302 -31.85 -4.99 -20.15
N ASP A 303 -32.77 -5.60 -20.90
CA ASP A 303 -32.98 -5.29 -22.31
C ASP A 303 -33.42 -3.84 -22.55
N GLU A 304 -34.39 -3.34 -21.78
CA GLU A 304 -34.86 -1.96 -21.89
C GLU A 304 -33.78 -0.96 -21.48
N PHE A 305 -32.99 -1.26 -20.44
CA PHE A 305 -31.84 -0.45 -20.05
C PHE A 305 -30.81 -0.36 -21.19
N ARG A 306 -30.40 -1.52 -21.74
CA ARG A 306 -29.38 -1.58 -22.80
C ARG A 306 -29.86 -0.87 -24.06
N LYS A 307 -31.12 -1.04 -24.42
CA LYS A 307 -31.75 -0.36 -25.56
C LYS A 307 -31.77 1.15 -25.40
N ALA A 308 -32.19 1.65 -24.23
CA ALA A 308 -32.22 3.08 -23.94
C ALA A 308 -30.82 3.71 -24.07
N VAL A 309 -29.79 3.02 -23.56
CA VAL A 309 -28.41 3.51 -23.63
C VAL A 309 -27.85 3.48 -25.07
N THR A 310 -28.02 2.37 -25.78
CA THR A 310 -27.34 2.14 -27.08
C THR A 310 -28.08 2.72 -28.28
N GLU A 311 -29.41 2.77 -28.25
CA GLU A 311 -30.22 3.28 -29.37
C GLU A 311 -30.66 4.73 -29.15
N GLU A 312 -31.04 5.07 -27.91
CA GLU A 312 -31.60 6.39 -27.59
C GLU A 312 -30.59 7.35 -26.97
N ASN A 313 -29.37 6.87 -26.63
CA ASN A 313 -28.35 7.62 -25.88
C ASN A 313 -28.89 8.24 -24.57
N LEU A 314 -29.88 7.59 -23.96
CA LEU A 314 -30.55 8.04 -22.75
C LEU A 314 -30.16 7.17 -21.58
N ARG A 315 -29.59 7.80 -20.55
CA ARG A 315 -29.25 7.13 -19.28
C ARG A 315 -30.45 7.17 -18.33
N PRO A 316 -30.50 6.28 -17.31
CA PRO A 316 -31.63 6.20 -16.37
C PRO A 316 -31.93 7.52 -15.64
N ASP A 317 -30.91 8.36 -15.46
CA ASP A 317 -31.00 9.67 -14.81
C ASP A 317 -31.12 10.85 -15.78
N GLY A 318 -31.27 10.59 -17.08
CA GLY A 318 -31.42 11.61 -18.12
C GLY A 318 -30.11 12.26 -18.57
N ARG A 319 -28.95 11.86 -18.03
CA ARG A 319 -27.65 12.34 -18.50
C ARG A 319 -27.32 11.85 -19.90
N GLY A 320 -26.49 12.62 -20.61
CA GLY A 320 -25.75 12.16 -21.77
C GLY A 320 -24.62 11.19 -21.39
N THR A 321 -24.04 10.56 -22.40
CA THR A 321 -22.99 9.54 -22.25
C THR A 321 -21.67 10.09 -21.68
N LYS A 322 -21.40 11.39 -21.86
CA LYS A 322 -20.20 12.06 -21.37
C LYS A 322 -20.38 12.84 -20.07
N ASP A 323 -21.61 13.00 -19.59
CA ASP A 323 -21.93 13.89 -18.48
C ASP A 323 -21.50 13.30 -17.13
N ILE A 324 -20.92 14.14 -16.29
CA ILE A 324 -20.53 13.83 -14.91
C ILE A 324 -21.62 14.33 -13.96
N ARG A 325 -21.92 13.59 -12.90
CA ARG A 325 -22.89 14.03 -11.89
C ARG A 325 -22.38 15.26 -11.14
N GLN A 326 -23.30 15.99 -10.52
CA GLN A 326 -22.98 17.16 -9.72
C GLN A 326 -21.90 16.85 -8.68
N LEU A 327 -20.89 17.70 -8.60
CA LEU A 327 -19.80 17.61 -7.64
C LEU A 327 -20.04 18.57 -6.46
N SER A 328 -19.80 18.10 -5.25
CA SER A 328 -19.66 18.91 -4.05
C SER A 328 -18.42 18.46 -3.29
N ILE A 329 -17.58 19.40 -2.90
CA ILE A 329 -16.26 19.13 -2.33
C ILE A 329 -16.05 20.05 -1.13
N GLU A 330 -15.72 19.46 0.01
CA GLU A 330 -15.42 20.17 1.25
C GLU A 330 -14.09 19.66 1.83
N VAL A 331 -13.30 20.55 2.43
CA VAL A 331 -12.02 20.23 3.09
C VAL A 331 -11.99 20.80 4.51
N GLY A 332 -11.24 20.19 5.41
CA GLY A 332 -11.16 20.63 6.81
C GLY A 332 -12.46 20.43 7.60
N VAL A 333 -13.29 19.46 7.20
CA VAL A 333 -14.61 19.20 7.78
C VAL A 333 -14.57 18.73 9.24
N LEU A 334 -13.49 18.07 9.67
CA LEU A 334 -13.34 17.52 11.01
C LEU A 334 -12.35 18.35 11.85
N PRO A 335 -12.74 18.78 13.08
CA PRO A 335 -11.95 19.75 13.85
C PRO A 335 -10.68 19.18 14.53
N ARG A 336 -10.56 17.86 14.63
CA ARG A 336 -9.51 17.16 15.40
C ARG A 336 -8.57 16.32 14.54
N THR A 337 -8.92 16.09 13.28
CA THR A 337 -8.10 15.29 12.37
C THR A 337 -6.91 16.10 11.85
N HIS A 338 -5.91 15.42 11.28
CA HIS A 338 -4.79 16.14 10.69
C HIS A 338 -5.20 16.75 9.35
N GLY A 339 -5.94 16.01 8.53
CA GLY A 339 -6.64 16.55 7.36
C GLY A 339 -7.91 15.75 7.10
N SER A 340 -8.89 16.40 6.47
CA SER A 340 -10.16 15.76 6.14
C SER A 340 -10.78 16.36 4.89
N ALA A 341 -11.50 15.55 4.12
CA ALA A 341 -12.26 16.01 2.98
C ALA A 341 -13.52 15.18 2.79
N VAL A 342 -14.60 15.82 2.36
CA VAL A 342 -15.80 15.15 1.85
C VAL A 342 -15.85 15.40 0.35
N PHE A 343 -15.84 14.31 -0.41
CA PHE A 343 -16.03 14.35 -1.86
C PHE A 343 -17.36 13.69 -2.19
N THR A 344 -18.25 14.47 -2.82
CA THR A 344 -19.57 14.02 -3.26
C THR A 344 -19.68 14.16 -4.76
N ARG A 345 -20.12 13.08 -5.44
CA ARG A 345 -20.43 13.04 -6.86
C ARG A 345 -21.79 12.37 -7.08
N GLY A 346 -22.83 13.18 -7.31
CA GLY A 346 -24.21 12.72 -7.25
C GLY A 346 -24.51 12.06 -5.91
N GLN A 347 -25.06 10.85 -5.93
CA GLN A 347 -25.37 10.04 -4.74
C GLN A 347 -24.21 9.10 -4.35
N THR A 348 -22.96 9.54 -4.56
CA THR A 348 -21.76 8.86 -4.06
C THR A 348 -20.99 9.86 -3.22
N GLN A 349 -20.92 9.63 -1.91
CA GLN A 349 -20.27 10.52 -0.95
C GLN A 349 -19.25 9.74 -0.13
N VAL A 350 -18.04 10.28 -0.03
CA VAL A 350 -16.95 9.70 0.75
C VAL A 350 -16.33 10.77 1.64
N LEU A 351 -16.20 10.45 2.92
CA LEU A 351 -15.39 11.19 3.88
C LEU A 351 -14.01 10.53 3.96
N SER A 352 -12.97 11.26 3.55
CA SER A 352 -11.59 10.83 3.67
C SER A 352 -10.88 11.59 4.79
N VAL A 353 -10.13 10.87 5.63
CA VAL A 353 -9.43 11.42 6.79
C VAL A 353 -7.97 11.00 6.74
N ALA A 354 -7.06 11.97 6.81
CA ALA A 354 -5.62 11.75 6.88
C ALA A 354 -5.12 11.88 8.32
N THR A 355 -4.28 10.92 8.73
CA THR A 355 -3.56 10.87 10.00
C THR A 355 -2.07 10.69 9.73
N LEU A 356 -1.25 11.39 10.50
CA LEU A 356 0.21 11.43 10.38
C LEU A 356 0.81 10.90 11.68
N GLY A 357 1.81 10.02 11.57
CA GLY A 357 2.50 9.42 12.71
C GLY A 357 4.02 9.37 12.51
N PRO A 358 4.81 9.10 13.56
CA PRO A 358 6.24 8.78 13.46
C PRO A 358 6.51 7.52 12.63
N GLY A 359 7.78 7.25 12.31
CA GLY A 359 8.20 6.06 11.57
C GLY A 359 7.90 4.75 12.33
N GLY A 360 7.87 4.77 13.67
CA GLY A 360 7.43 3.63 14.48
C GLY A 360 5.97 3.17 14.25
N ASP A 361 5.13 4.00 13.61
CA ASP A 361 3.74 3.66 13.27
C ASP A 361 3.63 2.95 11.90
N GLU A 362 4.73 2.76 11.17
CA GLU A 362 4.72 2.01 9.90
C GLU A 362 4.14 0.61 10.11
N GLN A 363 3.29 0.17 9.17
CA GLN A 363 2.70 -1.16 9.24
C GLN A 363 3.75 -2.21 8.90
N ILE A 364 4.02 -3.13 9.82
CA ILE A 364 4.86 -4.30 9.57
C ILE A 364 4.09 -5.30 8.71
N ILE A 365 4.71 -5.77 7.64
CA ILE A 365 4.18 -6.75 6.70
C ILE A 365 4.93 -8.07 6.93
N ASP A 366 4.17 -9.15 7.11
CA ASP A 366 4.69 -10.52 7.30
C ASP A 366 4.04 -11.43 6.26
N THR A 367 4.44 -11.25 5.00
CA THR A 367 3.94 -11.98 3.82
C THR A 367 5.06 -12.63 3.03
N LEU A 368 4.73 -13.22 1.88
CA LEU A 368 5.74 -13.74 0.93
C LEU A 368 6.47 -12.63 0.17
N SER A 369 5.97 -11.40 0.22
CA SER A 369 6.61 -10.23 -0.36
C SER A 369 7.96 -9.92 0.31
N PRO A 370 8.92 -9.36 -0.44
CA PRO A 370 10.14 -8.79 0.15
C PRO A 370 9.89 -7.45 0.87
N VAL A 371 8.68 -6.87 0.77
CA VAL A 371 8.33 -5.64 1.46
C VAL A 371 8.00 -5.94 2.93
N ASP A 372 8.84 -5.45 3.85
CA ASP A 372 8.67 -5.69 5.29
C ASP A 372 7.89 -4.59 6.02
N THR A 373 7.85 -3.36 5.48
CA THR A 373 7.10 -2.25 6.07
C THR A 373 6.34 -1.41 5.06
N LYS A 374 5.26 -0.78 5.53
CA LYS A 374 4.37 0.04 4.72
C LYS A 374 4.15 1.40 5.40
N ARG A 375 4.73 2.44 4.79
CA ARG A 375 4.65 3.84 5.26
C ARG A 375 3.32 4.52 4.96
N TYR A 376 2.73 4.21 3.81
CA TYR A 376 1.44 4.74 3.41
C TYR A 376 0.38 3.65 3.47
N MET A 377 -0.67 3.88 4.25
CA MET A 377 -1.78 2.94 4.42
C MET A 377 -3.07 3.60 3.97
N HIS A 378 -3.78 2.98 3.03
CA HIS A 378 -5.14 3.38 2.70
C HIS A 378 -6.14 2.33 3.17
N HIS A 379 -7.03 2.74 4.07
CA HIS A 379 -8.15 1.91 4.49
C HIS A 379 -9.44 2.45 3.89
N TYR A 380 -10.26 1.52 3.41
CA TYR A 380 -11.54 1.84 2.79
C TYR A 380 -12.65 1.08 3.52
N ASN A 381 -13.72 1.80 3.89
CA ASN A 381 -14.85 1.26 4.62
C ASN A 381 -16.15 1.48 3.82
N PHE A 382 -16.99 0.44 3.78
CA PHE A 382 -18.27 0.45 3.09
C PHE A 382 -19.40 -0.02 4.01
N PRO A 383 -19.87 0.84 4.91
CA PRO A 383 -20.90 0.47 5.87
C PRO A 383 -22.26 0.24 5.16
N PRO A 384 -23.12 -0.67 5.66
CA PRO A 384 -24.39 -1.03 5.02
C PRO A 384 -25.35 0.15 4.81
N PHE A 385 -25.32 1.14 5.71
CA PHE A 385 -26.15 2.34 5.58
C PHE A 385 -25.85 3.14 4.30
N SER A 386 -24.64 3.02 3.74
CA SER A 386 -24.23 3.75 2.53
C SER A 386 -25.03 3.35 1.29
N VAL A 387 -25.68 2.19 1.34
CA VAL A 387 -26.59 1.69 0.31
C VAL A 387 -28.02 1.51 0.83
N GLY A 388 -28.31 1.96 2.06
CA GLY A 388 -29.64 1.83 2.67
C GLY A 388 -29.98 0.42 3.15
N GLU A 389 -28.99 -0.46 3.33
CA GLU A 389 -29.21 -1.85 3.74
C GLU A 389 -28.85 -2.12 5.20
N VAL A 390 -29.38 -3.22 5.75
CA VAL A 390 -29.03 -3.73 7.08
C VAL A 390 -28.21 -5.00 6.92
N ARG A 391 -26.96 -4.99 7.41
CA ARG A 391 -26.09 -6.17 7.45
C ARG A 391 -25.29 -6.19 8.76
N MET A 392 -24.84 -7.37 9.17
CA MET A 392 -23.98 -7.52 10.33
C MET A 392 -22.62 -6.86 10.06
N MET A 393 -22.19 -5.95 10.93
CA MET A 393 -20.87 -5.35 10.87
C MET A 393 -19.80 -6.40 11.23
N ARG A 394 -18.97 -6.76 10.26
CA ARG A 394 -17.77 -7.59 10.43
C ARG A 394 -16.52 -6.77 10.10
N GLY A 395 -15.36 -7.39 10.10
CA GLY A 395 -14.14 -6.76 9.56
C GLY A 395 -14.26 -6.45 8.06
N ALA A 396 -13.31 -5.69 7.53
CA ALA A 396 -13.24 -5.34 6.11
C ALA A 396 -13.31 -6.60 5.24
N GLY A 397 -14.25 -6.60 4.28
CA GLY A 397 -14.39 -7.66 3.31
C GLY A 397 -13.36 -7.56 2.18
N ARG A 398 -13.41 -8.55 1.27
CA ARG A 398 -12.51 -8.59 0.10
C ARG A 398 -12.67 -7.34 -0.77
N ARG A 399 -13.90 -6.81 -0.91
CA ARG A 399 -14.17 -5.66 -1.80
C ARG A 399 -13.60 -4.38 -1.24
N GLU A 400 -13.73 -4.18 0.05
CA GLU A 400 -13.20 -3.04 0.77
C GLU A 400 -11.68 -2.98 0.67
N ILE A 401 -11.00 -4.11 0.91
CA ILE A 401 -9.53 -4.22 0.76
C ILE A 401 -9.12 -3.93 -0.69
N GLY A 402 -9.83 -4.49 -1.68
CA GLY A 402 -9.55 -4.23 -3.09
C GLY A 402 -9.73 -2.76 -3.51
N HIS A 403 -10.76 -2.09 -3.00
CA HIS A 403 -10.99 -0.67 -3.27
C HIS A 403 -9.96 0.23 -2.58
N GLY A 404 -9.58 -0.10 -1.34
CA GLY A 404 -8.51 0.61 -0.61
C GLY A 404 -7.18 0.50 -1.34
N ALA A 405 -6.78 -0.71 -1.74
CA ALA A 405 -5.55 -0.94 -2.51
C ALA A 405 -5.52 -0.17 -3.84
N LEU A 406 -6.66 -0.06 -4.54
CA LEU A 406 -6.74 0.72 -5.78
C LEU A 406 -6.51 2.22 -5.53
N ALA A 407 -7.13 2.78 -4.49
CA ALA A 407 -6.95 4.18 -4.11
C ALA A 407 -5.51 4.44 -3.62
N GLU A 408 -4.95 3.48 -2.87
CA GLU A 408 -3.56 3.53 -2.43
C GLU A 408 -2.59 3.60 -3.62
N ARG A 409 -2.74 2.66 -4.57
CA ARG A 409 -1.94 2.58 -5.79
C ARG A 409 -2.02 3.85 -6.62
N ALA A 410 -3.20 4.50 -6.64
CA ALA A 410 -3.39 5.77 -7.35
C ALA A 410 -2.59 6.94 -6.75
N ILE A 411 -2.33 6.93 -5.44
CA ILE A 411 -1.74 8.05 -4.70
C ILE A 411 -0.24 7.86 -4.49
N LEU A 412 0.23 6.62 -4.34
CA LEU A 412 1.65 6.29 -4.14
C LEU A 412 2.62 7.07 -5.07
N PRO A 413 2.38 7.19 -6.39
CA PRO A 413 3.28 7.87 -7.33
C PRO A 413 3.53 9.37 -7.03
N VAL A 414 2.59 10.03 -6.34
CA VAL A 414 2.67 11.46 -6.04
C VAL A 414 3.02 11.76 -4.59
N LEU A 415 3.17 10.74 -3.75
CA LEU A 415 3.59 10.95 -2.37
C LEU A 415 5.04 11.44 -2.29
N PRO A 416 5.34 12.34 -1.37
CA PRO A 416 6.72 12.76 -1.09
C PRO A 416 7.54 11.58 -0.57
N THR A 417 8.86 11.61 -0.81
CA THR A 417 9.75 10.57 -0.28
C THR A 417 9.81 10.62 1.25
N LYS A 418 10.42 9.60 1.88
CA LYS A 418 10.60 9.55 3.33
C LYS A 418 11.55 10.66 3.82
N GLU A 419 12.50 11.06 2.98
CA GLU A 419 13.44 12.15 3.24
C GLU A 419 12.75 13.51 3.18
N GLU A 420 11.89 13.73 2.18
CA GLU A 420 11.11 14.97 2.01
C GLU A 420 10.05 15.14 3.10
N PHE A 421 9.41 14.04 3.50
CA PHE A 421 8.31 14.07 4.45
C PHE A 421 8.35 12.85 5.39
N PRO A 422 9.08 12.90 6.52
CA PRO A 422 9.40 11.73 7.34
C PRO A 422 8.25 11.22 8.23
N TYR A 423 7.02 11.23 7.73
CA TYR A 423 5.83 10.75 8.44
C TYR A 423 5.34 9.44 7.87
N THR A 424 4.84 8.58 8.76
CA THR A 424 3.88 7.54 8.41
C THR A 424 2.54 8.19 8.12
N ILE A 425 1.88 7.74 7.05
CA ILE A 425 0.64 8.35 6.56
C ILE A 425 -0.44 7.28 6.52
N ARG A 426 -1.54 7.53 7.22
CA ARG A 426 -2.75 6.70 7.17
C ARG A 426 -3.91 7.52 6.64
N VAL A 427 -4.55 7.04 5.60
CA VAL A 427 -5.81 7.61 5.10
C VAL A 427 -6.93 6.59 5.29
N VAL A 428 -8.06 7.04 5.82
CA VAL A 428 -9.29 6.23 5.90
C VAL A 428 -10.36 6.90 5.06
N SER A 429 -11.00 6.14 4.19
CA SER A 429 -12.15 6.58 3.40
C SER A 429 -13.40 5.87 3.86
N GLU A 430 -14.31 6.63 4.46
CA GLU A 430 -15.63 6.19 4.91
C GLU A 430 -16.65 6.50 3.82
N THR A 431 -17.24 5.46 3.22
CA THR A 431 -18.31 5.67 2.24
C THR A 431 -19.61 6.01 2.99
N LEU A 432 -20.13 7.22 2.77
CA LEU A 432 -21.34 7.71 3.41
C LEU A 432 -22.59 7.44 2.56
N GLU A 433 -22.45 7.55 1.24
CA GLU A 433 -23.49 7.20 0.25
C GLU A 433 -22.85 6.54 -0.98
N SER A 434 -23.56 5.59 -1.61
CA SER A 434 -23.07 4.93 -2.82
C SER A 434 -24.16 4.65 -3.86
N ASN A 435 -24.01 5.29 -5.02
CA ASN A 435 -24.73 4.99 -6.25
C ASN A 435 -23.78 5.06 -7.45
N GLY A 436 -22.59 4.51 -7.32
CA GLY A 436 -21.52 4.59 -8.31
C GLY A 436 -20.17 4.46 -7.64
N SER A 437 -19.09 4.60 -8.42
CA SER A 437 -17.73 4.28 -7.94
C SER A 437 -17.26 5.13 -6.74
N SER A 438 -17.50 4.61 -5.54
CA SER A 438 -17.02 5.13 -4.27
C SER A 438 -15.51 4.93 -4.09
N SER A 439 -14.90 3.97 -4.80
CA SER A 439 -13.45 3.82 -4.87
C SER A 439 -12.79 5.05 -5.52
N MET A 440 -13.33 5.53 -6.64
CA MET A 440 -12.80 6.73 -7.30
C MET A 440 -13.10 8.01 -6.51
N ALA A 441 -14.25 8.07 -5.83
CA ALA A 441 -14.53 9.15 -4.88
C ALA A 441 -13.54 9.15 -3.70
N SER A 442 -13.12 7.96 -3.24
CA SER A 442 -12.08 7.81 -2.21
C SER A 442 -10.73 8.31 -2.70
N THR A 443 -10.32 8.03 -3.94
CA THR A 443 -9.09 8.59 -4.50
C THR A 443 -9.11 10.13 -4.48
N CYS A 444 -10.21 10.74 -4.92
CA CYS A 444 -10.37 12.20 -4.91
C CYS A 444 -10.37 12.77 -3.48
N GLY A 445 -11.16 12.18 -2.59
CA GLY A 445 -11.25 12.60 -1.18
C GLY A 445 -9.91 12.44 -0.45
N SER A 446 -9.20 11.34 -0.68
CA SER A 446 -7.89 11.08 -0.07
C SER A 446 -6.84 12.09 -0.53
N THR A 447 -6.82 12.43 -1.82
CA THR A 447 -5.93 13.48 -2.35
C THR A 447 -6.15 14.80 -1.61
N LEU A 448 -7.41 15.23 -1.48
CA LEU A 448 -7.75 16.47 -0.77
C LEU A 448 -7.48 16.40 0.73
N ALA A 449 -7.74 15.26 1.38
CA ALA A 449 -7.46 15.08 2.80
C ALA A 449 -5.95 15.11 3.10
N LEU A 450 -5.11 14.58 2.21
CA LEU A 450 -3.65 14.67 2.30
C LEU A 450 -3.17 16.12 2.14
N MET A 451 -3.70 16.85 1.17
CA MET A 451 -3.40 18.27 0.97
C MET A 451 -3.85 19.13 2.15
N ASP A 452 -5.05 18.87 2.69
CA ASP A 452 -5.57 19.56 3.87
C ASP A 452 -4.71 19.26 5.13
N ALA A 453 -4.15 18.05 5.23
CA ALA A 453 -3.20 17.69 6.27
C ALA A 453 -1.81 18.35 6.13
N GLY A 454 -1.55 19.02 5.01
CA GLY A 454 -0.25 19.63 4.67
C GLY A 454 0.80 18.63 4.17
N VAL A 455 0.37 17.46 3.66
CA VAL A 455 1.27 16.52 2.99
C VAL A 455 1.67 17.12 1.63
N PRO A 456 2.97 17.30 1.35
CA PRO A 456 3.43 17.91 0.11
C PRO A 456 3.38 16.91 -1.07
N ILE A 457 2.17 16.51 -1.47
CA ILE A 457 1.96 15.66 -2.65
C ILE A 457 2.36 16.43 -3.92
N ARG A 458 2.99 15.74 -4.87
CA ARG A 458 3.58 16.37 -6.07
C ARG A 458 2.53 16.84 -7.09
N ASP A 459 1.41 16.12 -7.19
CA ASP A 459 0.32 16.43 -8.12
C ASP A 459 -1.04 16.02 -7.50
N LEU A 460 -2.11 16.69 -7.94
CA LEU A 460 -3.49 16.30 -7.66
C LEU A 460 -3.84 15.00 -8.41
N ILE A 461 -4.44 14.03 -7.72
CA ILE A 461 -4.96 12.80 -8.32
C ILE A 461 -6.49 12.79 -8.28
N GLY A 462 -7.09 12.65 -9.46
CA GLY A 462 -8.54 12.53 -9.64
C GLY A 462 -8.88 11.15 -10.19
N GLY A 463 -10.06 10.63 -9.82
CA GLY A 463 -10.55 9.32 -10.24
C GLY A 463 -11.92 9.39 -10.91
N ILE A 464 -12.12 8.59 -11.96
CA ILE A 464 -13.39 8.44 -12.65
C ILE A 464 -13.68 6.96 -12.93
N ALA A 465 -14.97 6.60 -12.88
CA ALA A 465 -15.45 5.32 -13.35
C ALA A 465 -16.23 5.48 -14.64
N MET A 466 -15.98 4.59 -15.57
CA MET A 466 -16.57 4.51 -16.90
C MET A 466 -17.22 3.14 -17.06
N GLY A 467 -18.13 3.06 -18.03
CA GLY A 467 -18.70 1.78 -18.44
C GLY A 467 -18.80 1.67 -19.95
N LEU A 468 -19.10 0.47 -20.41
CA LEU A 468 -19.42 0.17 -21.80
C LEU A 468 -20.74 -0.58 -21.86
N VAL A 469 -21.60 -0.20 -22.78
CA VAL A 469 -22.76 -1.02 -23.18
C VAL A 469 -22.64 -1.33 -24.66
N THR A 470 -22.81 -2.59 -25.00
CA THR A 470 -22.78 -3.13 -26.37
C THR A 470 -24.14 -3.73 -26.72
N SER A 471 -24.53 -3.58 -27.99
CA SER A 471 -25.73 -4.17 -28.57
C SER A 471 -25.44 -4.49 -30.04
N GLY A 472 -25.22 -5.78 -30.33
CA GLY A 472 -24.67 -6.21 -31.61
C GLY A 472 -23.30 -5.56 -31.87
N ASP A 473 -23.15 -4.91 -33.02
CA ASP A 473 -21.92 -4.19 -33.39
C ASP A 473 -21.83 -2.75 -32.83
N LYS A 474 -22.91 -2.26 -32.20
CA LYS A 474 -22.93 -0.92 -31.60
C LYS A 474 -22.40 -0.96 -30.18
N TRP A 475 -21.68 0.09 -29.80
CA TRP A 475 -21.17 0.26 -28.44
C TRP A 475 -21.27 1.72 -28.00
N THR A 476 -21.38 1.92 -26.69
CA THR A 476 -21.51 3.25 -26.07
C THR A 476 -20.69 3.29 -24.79
N VAL A 477 -19.75 4.24 -24.72
CA VAL A 477 -18.95 4.50 -23.51
C VAL A 477 -19.69 5.49 -22.61
N LEU A 478 -19.83 5.12 -21.34
CA LEU A 478 -20.50 5.92 -20.32
C LEU A 478 -19.48 6.53 -19.35
N THR A 479 -19.58 7.84 -19.12
CA THR A 479 -18.81 8.56 -18.10
C THR A 479 -19.56 8.59 -16.77
N ASP A 480 -18.84 8.40 -15.66
CA ASP A 480 -19.37 8.48 -14.31
C ASP A 480 -20.58 7.55 -14.09
N ILE A 481 -20.32 6.24 -14.19
CA ILE A 481 -21.37 5.22 -14.13
C ILE A 481 -22.02 5.10 -12.75
N GLN A 482 -23.33 4.87 -12.77
CA GLN A 482 -24.15 4.51 -11.61
C GLN A 482 -24.11 3.01 -11.33
N GLY A 483 -24.61 2.59 -10.15
CA GLY A 483 -24.66 1.16 -9.80
C GLY A 483 -25.46 0.31 -10.79
N LEU A 484 -26.56 0.85 -11.32
CA LEU A 484 -27.37 0.17 -12.35
C LEU A 484 -26.61 -0.01 -13.67
N GLU A 485 -25.83 1.00 -14.05
CA GLU A 485 -25.06 1.02 -15.30
C GLU A 485 -23.83 0.10 -15.21
N ASP A 486 -23.24 -0.05 -14.03
CA ASP A 486 -22.29 -1.12 -13.76
C ASP A 486 -22.97 -2.49 -13.88
N HIS A 487 -24.10 -2.70 -13.20
CA HIS A 487 -24.77 -4.00 -13.14
C HIS A 487 -25.13 -4.56 -14.53
N TYR A 488 -25.74 -3.74 -15.40
CA TYR A 488 -26.14 -4.13 -16.76
C TYR A 488 -25.11 -3.77 -17.84
N GLY A 489 -24.00 -3.15 -17.47
CA GLY A 489 -22.91 -2.81 -18.38
C GLY A 489 -22.04 -4.02 -18.72
N ASP A 490 -21.42 -4.00 -19.90
CA ASP A 490 -20.54 -5.05 -20.39
C ASP A 490 -19.09 -4.88 -19.92
N MET A 491 -18.73 -3.67 -19.49
CA MET A 491 -17.41 -3.34 -18.95
C MET A 491 -17.57 -2.33 -17.84
N ASP A 492 -16.83 -2.52 -16.76
CA ASP A 492 -16.54 -1.49 -15.78
C ASP A 492 -15.06 -1.09 -15.88
N PHE A 493 -14.78 0.21 -15.81
CA PHE A 493 -13.43 0.73 -15.97
C PHE A 493 -13.22 1.88 -15.01
N LYS A 494 -12.20 1.79 -14.16
CA LYS A 494 -11.84 2.82 -13.20
C LYS A 494 -10.45 3.31 -13.54
N VAL A 495 -10.29 4.62 -13.63
CA VAL A 495 -8.99 5.24 -13.88
C VAL A 495 -8.77 6.40 -12.94
N SER A 496 -7.57 6.45 -12.38
CA SER A 496 -7.08 7.54 -11.56
C SER A 496 -5.77 8.08 -12.14
N GLY A 497 -5.53 9.36 -11.92
CA GLY A 497 -4.33 10.00 -12.42
C GLY A 497 -4.33 11.50 -12.22
N SER A 498 -3.22 12.11 -12.59
CA SER A 498 -3.07 13.56 -12.62
C SER A 498 -3.44 14.11 -14.01
N ALA A 499 -3.16 15.39 -14.23
CA ALA A 499 -3.21 15.99 -15.56
C ALA A 499 -2.12 15.46 -16.50
N LYS A 500 -1.01 14.95 -15.95
CA LYS A 500 0.15 14.43 -16.72
C LYS A 500 -0.10 13.03 -17.26
N GLY A 501 -0.81 12.18 -16.50
CA GLY A 501 -1.08 10.81 -16.91
C GLY A 501 -1.79 9.98 -15.85
N VAL A 502 -1.94 8.70 -16.14
CA VAL A 502 -2.58 7.68 -15.31
C VAL A 502 -1.63 7.23 -14.19
N THR A 503 -2.17 7.12 -12.97
CA THR A 503 -1.45 6.55 -11.82
C THR A 503 -2.00 5.20 -11.39
N ALA A 504 -3.30 4.95 -11.59
CA ALA A 504 -3.87 3.64 -11.38
C ALA A 504 -5.03 3.37 -12.32
N LEU A 505 -5.22 2.09 -12.63
CA LEU A 505 -6.25 1.64 -13.56
C LEU A 505 -6.79 0.30 -13.08
N GLN A 506 -8.09 0.09 -13.19
CA GLN A 506 -8.71 -1.20 -12.95
C GLN A 506 -9.86 -1.39 -13.93
N MET A 507 -9.90 -2.52 -14.63
CA MET A 507 -10.95 -2.82 -15.59
C MET A 507 -11.44 -4.25 -15.43
N ASP A 508 -12.76 -4.44 -15.46
CA ASP A 508 -13.41 -5.75 -15.54
C ASP A 508 -14.36 -5.79 -16.74
N ILE A 509 -14.17 -6.77 -17.61
CA ILE A 509 -15.04 -7.03 -18.76
C ILE A 509 -15.94 -8.21 -18.41
N LYS A 510 -17.24 -8.02 -18.57
CA LYS A 510 -18.29 -9.02 -18.30
C LYS A 510 -18.72 -9.78 -19.55
N ILE A 511 -18.27 -9.34 -20.72
CA ILE A 511 -18.45 -10.02 -22.01
C ILE A 511 -17.17 -10.75 -22.45
N LYS A 512 -17.24 -11.52 -23.54
CA LYS A 512 -16.13 -12.35 -24.02
C LYS A 512 -14.92 -11.56 -24.54
N GLY A 513 -15.01 -10.23 -24.64
CA GLY A 513 -13.88 -9.38 -25.02
C GLY A 513 -14.28 -8.00 -25.55
N ILE A 514 -13.30 -7.10 -25.62
CA ILE A 514 -13.40 -5.79 -26.27
C ILE A 514 -12.20 -5.55 -27.19
N SER A 515 -12.37 -4.77 -28.25
CA SER A 515 -11.27 -4.41 -29.15
C SER A 515 -10.39 -3.29 -28.57
N LEU A 516 -9.15 -3.19 -29.05
CA LEU A 516 -8.23 -2.10 -28.68
C LEU A 516 -8.76 -0.72 -29.08
N ASP A 517 -9.58 -0.62 -30.13
CA ASP A 517 -10.17 0.66 -30.55
C ASP A 517 -11.25 1.14 -29.56
N ILE A 518 -12.06 0.23 -29.02
CA ILE A 518 -13.01 0.54 -27.94
C ILE A 518 -12.25 1.02 -26.70
N MET A 519 -11.16 0.33 -26.32
CA MET A 519 -10.31 0.74 -25.19
C MET A 519 -9.73 2.15 -25.40
N ARG A 520 -9.23 2.45 -26.60
CA ARG A 520 -8.67 3.79 -26.92
C ARG A 520 -9.73 4.88 -26.77
N ALA A 521 -10.94 4.65 -27.28
CA ALA A 521 -12.05 5.59 -27.12
C ALA A 521 -12.44 5.79 -25.65
N ALA A 522 -12.51 4.69 -24.87
CA ALA A 522 -12.82 4.74 -23.45
C ALA A 522 -11.75 5.51 -22.65
N PHE A 523 -10.46 5.28 -22.93
CA PHE A 523 -9.37 5.98 -22.24
C PHE A 523 -9.38 7.48 -22.53
N GLN A 524 -9.62 7.88 -23.79
CA GLN A 524 -9.72 9.29 -24.17
C GLN A 524 -10.89 10.00 -23.45
N GLN A 525 -12.08 9.38 -23.44
CA GLN A 525 -13.24 9.93 -22.74
C GLN A 525 -13.01 9.98 -21.22
N ALA A 526 -12.32 9.00 -20.66
CA ALA A 526 -11.98 8.98 -19.24
C ALA A 526 -10.96 10.07 -18.87
N ARG A 527 -10.00 10.38 -19.76
CA ARG A 527 -9.07 11.49 -19.58
C ARG A 527 -9.80 12.83 -19.53
N GLU A 528 -10.72 13.08 -20.46
CA GLU A 528 -11.57 14.30 -20.45
C GLU A 528 -12.30 14.45 -19.11
N ALA A 529 -12.91 13.36 -18.62
CA ALA A 529 -13.64 13.36 -17.37
C ALA A 529 -12.73 13.54 -16.13
N ARG A 530 -11.55 12.91 -16.14
CA ARG A 530 -10.54 13.05 -15.08
C ARG A 530 -10.07 14.50 -14.94
N LEU A 531 -9.79 15.16 -16.06
CA LEU A 531 -9.36 16.57 -16.07
C LEU A 531 -10.46 17.49 -15.51
N PHE A 532 -11.72 17.27 -15.89
CA PHE A 532 -12.84 18.01 -15.32
C PHE A 532 -12.92 17.89 -13.78
N ILE A 533 -12.76 16.67 -13.24
CA ILE A 533 -12.76 16.44 -11.79
C ILE A 533 -11.56 17.13 -11.12
N LEU A 534 -10.38 17.04 -11.72
CA LEU A 534 -9.17 17.69 -11.21
C LEU A 534 -9.34 19.21 -11.12
N ASP A 535 -9.98 19.84 -12.11
CA ASP A 535 -10.25 21.27 -12.09
C ASP A 535 -11.26 21.64 -10.99
N ALA A 536 -12.31 20.84 -10.78
CA ALA A 536 -13.24 21.03 -9.68
C ALA A 536 -12.55 20.92 -8.30
N MET A 537 -11.65 19.94 -8.13
CA MET A 537 -10.86 19.77 -6.91
C MET A 537 -9.91 20.95 -6.68
N ARG A 538 -9.20 21.39 -7.73
CA ARG A 538 -8.25 22.51 -7.69
C ARG A 538 -8.92 23.82 -7.28
N ASN A 539 -10.18 24.03 -7.68
CA ASN A 539 -10.96 25.20 -7.28
C ASN A 539 -11.27 25.26 -5.78
N VAL A 540 -11.26 24.13 -5.07
CA VAL A 540 -11.47 24.08 -3.61
C VAL A 540 -10.14 24.13 -2.85
N LEU A 541 -9.15 23.37 -3.29
CA LEU A 541 -7.82 23.37 -2.68
C LEU A 541 -6.75 23.20 -3.77
N SER A 542 -6.11 24.30 -4.15
CA SER A 542 -5.17 24.34 -5.28
C SER A 542 -3.78 23.79 -4.95
N GLU A 543 -3.35 23.92 -3.70
CA GLU A 543 -2.05 23.47 -3.20
C GLU A 543 -2.20 22.86 -1.80
N PRO A 544 -1.32 21.93 -1.39
CA PRO A 544 -1.26 21.46 -0.01
C PRO A 544 -1.13 22.63 0.98
N ARG A 545 -1.71 22.49 2.18
CA ARG A 545 -1.53 23.52 3.21
C ARG A 545 -0.07 23.66 3.59
N LYS A 546 0.40 24.92 3.69
CA LYS A 546 1.79 25.25 4.03
C LYS A 546 2.19 24.83 5.44
N GLU A 547 1.20 24.83 6.35
CA GLU A 547 1.38 24.41 7.72
C GLU A 547 0.63 23.10 7.95
N LEU A 548 1.31 22.14 8.59
CA LEU A 548 0.68 20.93 9.11
C LEU A 548 -0.37 21.27 10.17
N SER A 549 -1.39 20.44 10.32
CA SER A 549 -2.38 20.61 11.41
C SER A 549 -1.71 20.73 12.78
N ARG A 550 -2.25 21.58 13.66
CA ARG A 550 -1.78 21.73 15.06
C ARG A 550 -1.85 20.43 15.88
N TRP A 551 -2.67 19.48 15.45
CA TRP A 551 -2.81 18.17 16.09
C TRP A 551 -1.80 17.15 15.55
N ALA A 552 -1.26 17.40 14.36
CA ALA A 552 -0.25 16.53 13.79
C ALA A 552 1.04 16.61 14.61
N PRO A 553 1.71 15.47 14.87
CA PRO A 553 3.04 15.51 15.47
C PRO A 553 3.96 16.34 14.57
N ARG A 554 4.94 17.02 15.18
CA ARG A 554 6.04 17.60 14.39
C ARG A 554 7.27 16.72 14.58
N ILE A 555 8.01 16.60 13.49
CA ILE A 555 9.29 15.90 13.43
C ILE A 555 10.37 16.95 13.21
N GLU A 556 11.33 16.98 14.12
CA GLU A 556 12.56 17.76 13.97
C GLU A 556 13.69 16.79 13.64
N THR A 557 14.38 17.04 12.53
CA THR A 557 15.51 16.22 12.08
C THR A 557 16.81 16.95 12.39
N ILE A 558 17.72 16.29 13.10
CA ILE A 558 19.09 16.75 13.33
C ILE A 558 20.07 15.71 12.80
N LYS A 559 21.25 16.16 12.35
CA LYS A 559 22.34 15.29 11.90
C LYS A 559 23.43 15.29 12.96
N ILE A 560 23.82 14.11 13.42
CA ILE A 560 24.97 13.89 14.31
C ILE A 560 26.03 13.07 13.58
N GLN A 561 27.25 13.00 14.14
CA GLN A 561 28.27 12.10 13.61
C GLN A 561 27.79 10.63 13.79
N PRO A 562 27.89 9.76 12.76
CA PRO A 562 27.44 8.36 12.82
C PRO A 562 28.00 7.59 14.03
N ASP A 563 29.25 7.87 14.38
CA ASP A 563 30.03 7.29 15.48
C ASP A 563 29.35 7.51 16.84
N LYS A 564 28.62 8.63 16.97
CA LYS A 564 27.96 9.10 18.19
C LYS A 564 26.56 8.55 18.38
N VAL A 565 25.98 7.90 17.36
CA VAL A 565 24.66 7.27 17.46
C VAL A 565 24.61 6.29 18.64
N ARG A 566 25.68 5.51 18.84
CA ARG A 566 25.80 4.56 19.97
C ARG A 566 25.77 5.23 21.34
N GLU A 567 26.33 6.44 21.45
CA GLU A 567 26.33 7.22 22.70
C GLU A 567 24.91 7.69 23.05
N VAL A 568 24.12 8.10 22.05
CA VAL A 568 22.73 8.54 22.21
C VAL A 568 21.81 7.36 22.56
N ILE A 569 21.99 6.20 21.93
CA ILE A 569 21.22 4.97 22.26
C ILE A 569 21.55 4.53 23.69
N GLY A 570 22.85 4.52 24.03
CA GLY A 570 23.38 4.00 25.29
C GLY A 570 23.23 2.48 25.44
N PRO A 571 23.74 1.88 26.53
CA PRO A 571 23.66 0.44 26.74
C PRO A 571 22.22 -0.08 26.74
N GLY A 572 21.89 -0.96 25.80
CA GLY A 572 20.55 -1.57 25.67
C GLY A 572 19.42 -0.58 25.35
N GLY A 573 19.72 0.59 24.79
CA GLY A 573 18.72 1.63 24.50
C GLY A 573 18.23 2.40 25.73
N LYS A 574 18.93 2.27 26.88
CA LYS A 574 18.50 2.91 28.13
C LYS A 574 18.52 4.43 28.06
N MET A 575 19.51 5.01 27.39
CA MET A 575 19.67 6.47 27.31
C MET A 575 18.56 7.08 26.46
N VAL A 576 18.39 6.58 25.23
CA VAL A 576 17.33 7.08 24.34
C VAL A 576 15.94 6.91 24.97
N ARG A 577 15.65 5.79 25.65
CA ARG A 577 14.39 5.60 26.37
C ARG A 577 14.20 6.58 27.54
N ALA A 578 15.27 6.93 28.25
CA ALA A 578 15.22 7.93 29.31
C ALA A 578 14.92 9.32 28.76
N ILE A 579 15.56 9.72 27.65
CA ILE A 579 15.27 10.99 26.98
C ILE A 579 13.80 11.01 26.54
N GLN A 580 13.34 9.99 25.81
CA GLN A 580 11.94 9.89 25.35
C GLN A 580 10.93 9.97 26.52
N ALA A 581 11.22 9.31 27.64
CA ALA A 581 10.36 9.33 28.82
C ALA A 581 10.34 10.72 29.51
N GLU A 582 11.48 11.42 29.55
CA GLU A 582 11.58 12.73 30.20
C GLU A 582 10.97 13.86 29.35
N THR A 583 11.07 13.77 28.02
CA THR A 583 10.62 14.81 27.09
C THR A 583 9.23 14.54 26.52
N GLY A 584 8.73 13.30 26.64
CA GLY A 584 7.49 12.86 25.99
C GLY A 584 7.58 12.86 24.46
N THR A 585 8.78 12.72 23.90
CA THR A 585 9.03 12.64 22.45
C THR A 585 9.39 11.22 22.05
N THR A 586 9.14 10.86 20.80
CA THR A 586 9.69 9.65 20.18
C THR A 586 10.99 10.03 19.46
N ILE A 587 12.05 9.26 19.67
CA ILE A 587 13.36 9.49 19.06
C ILE A 587 13.72 8.28 18.20
N GLU A 588 13.88 8.53 16.90
CA GLU A 588 14.35 7.55 15.93
C GLU A 588 15.77 7.93 15.50
N LEU A 589 16.66 6.94 15.49
CA LEU A 589 18.08 7.10 15.20
C LEU A 589 18.40 6.18 14.02
N GLU A 590 18.94 6.76 12.96
CA GLU A 590 19.42 6.04 11.78
C GLU A 590 20.94 5.85 11.88
N ASP A 591 21.47 4.79 11.26
CA ASP A 591 22.91 4.46 11.30
C ASP A 591 23.79 5.54 10.62
N ASP A 592 23.21 6.37 9.75
CA ASP A 592 23.89 7.47 9.06
C ASP A 592 24.03 8.75 9.91
N GLY A 593 23.65 8.68 11.19
CA GLY A 593 23.67 9.83 12.11
C GLY A 593 22.44 10.73 12.02
N THR A 594 21.40 10.35 11.27
CA THR A 594 20.14 11.10 11.25
C THR A 594 19.33 10.79 12.51
N VAL A 595 18.95 11.83 13.25
CA VAL A 595 18.08 11.73 14.43
C VAL A 595 16.78 12.44 14.18
N ARG A 596 15.65 11.73 14.28
CA ARG A 596 14.30 12.29 14.15
C ARG A 596 13.63 12.36 15.51
N ILE A 597 13.31 13.57 15.95
CA ILE A 597 12.65 13.85 17.22
C ILE A 597 11.20 14.20 16.93
N THR A 598 10.29 13.31 17.32
CA THR A 598 8.85 13.46 17.09
C THR A 598 8.13 13.83 18.37
N GLY A 599 7.31 14.88 18.34
CA GLY A 599 6.50 15.25 19.50
C GLY A 599 5.41 16.28 19.19
N ALA A 600 4.36 16.29 20.00
CA ALA A 600 3.27 17.26 19.87
C ALA A 600 3.65 18.65 20.44
N LYS A 601 4.38 18.68 21.57
CA LYS A 601 4.78 19.93 22.25
C LYS A 601 6.16 20.40 21.79
N ALA A 602 6.29 21.68 21.45
CA ALA A 602 7.57 22.29 21.06
C ALA A 602 8.63 22.19 22.17
N GLU A 603 8.26 22.50 23.41
CA GLU A 603 9.17 22.42 24.58
C GLU A 603 9.81 21.03 24.75
N GLY A 604 9.04 19.96 24.51
CA GLY A 604 9.54 18.59 24.60
C GLY A 604 10.58 18.29 23.52
N ARG A 605 10.35 18.76 22.28
CA ARG A 605 11.27 18.58 21.16
C ARG A 605 12.56 19.36 21.35
N GLU A 606 12.47 20.63 21.76
CA GLU A 606 13.64 21.46 22.05
C GLU A 606 14.48 20.87 23.19
N LYS A 607 13.84 20.37 24.25
CA LYS A 607 14.53 19.71 25.36
C LYS A 607 15.23 18.41 24.91
N ALA A 608 14.56 17.59 24.11
CA ALA A 608 15.15 16.37 23.55
C ALA A 608 16.35 16.70 22.65
N ARG A 609 16.20 17.71 21.79
CA ARG A 609 17.26 18.20 20.92
C ARG A 609 18.48 18.66 21.73
N ALA A 610 18.27 19.50 22.74
CA ALA A 610 19.35 19.98 23.60
C ALA A 610 20.08 18.85 24.35
N MET A 611 19.35 17.81 24.77
CA MET A 611 19.95 16.62 25.39
C MET A 611 20.81 15.83 24.40
N ILE A 612 20.31 15.60 23.18
CA ILE A 612 21.03 14.86 22.13
C ILE A 612 22.25 15.64 21.66
N GLU A 613 22.10 16.95 21.41
CA GLU A 613 23.22 17.84 21.08
C GLU A 613 24.23 17.86 22.24
N GLY A 614 23.79 17.92 23.50
CA GLY A 614 24.69 17.86 24.66
C GLY A 614 25.51 16.56 24.75
N LEU A 615 24.93 15.41 24.39
CA LEU A 615 25.62 14.12 24.35
C LEU A 615 26.62 14.06 23.17
N THR A 616 26.21 14.56 22.02
CA THR A 616 26.98 14.44 20.77
C THR A 616 27.99 15.56 20.55
N LYS A 617 27.86 16.70 21.25
CA LYS A 617 28.76 17.84 21.11
C LYS A 617 30.17 17.46 21.50
N GLU A 618 31.12 17.74 20.60
CA GLU A 618 32.53 17.58 20.86
C GLU A 618 33.07 18.82 21.60
N PRO A 619 33.98 18.63 22.57
CA PRO A 619 34.64 19.74 23.23
C PRO A 619 35.56 20.47 22.25
N GLU A 620 35.17 21.66 21.79
CA GLU A 620 36.06 22.54 21.04
C GLU A 620 37.06 23.21 21.98
N VAL A 621 38.35 23.16 21.61
CA VAL A 621 39.43 23.80 22.36
C VAL A 621 39.18 25.32 22.39
N GLY A 622 39.05 25.88 23.59
CA GLY A 622 38.78 27.30 23.81
C GLY A 622 37.33 27.62 24.19
N GLU A 623 36.40 26.69 24.10
CA GLU A 623 35.00 26.92 24.51
C GLU A 623 34.83 26.82 26.03
N VAL A 624 33.93 27.64 26.60
CA VAL A 624 33.64 27.71 28.04
C VAL A 624 32.32 27.00 28.34
N TYR A 625 32.36 26.07 29.30
CA TYR A 625 31.22 25.27 29.74
C TYR A 625 30.90 25.51 31.22
N ASP A 626 29.62 25.43 31.58
CA ASP A 626 29.19 25.37 32.98
C ASP A 626 29.26 23.91 33.46
N GLY A 627 30.27 23.59 34.26
CA GLY A 627 30.54 22.23 34.71
C GLY A 627 30.28 22.01 36.19
N LYS A 628 30.07 20.75 36.58
CA LYS A 628 29.91 20.34 37.99
C LYS A 628 31.09 19.47 38.43
N VAL A 629 31.68 19.80 39.58
CA VAL A 629 32.78 18.99 40.14
C VAL A 629 32.24 17.63 40.59
N THR A 630 32.68 16.55 39.95
CA THR A 630 32.22 15.19 40.27
C THR A 630 33.11 14.51 41.29
N ARG A 631 34.43 14.72 41.22
CA ARG A 631 35.42 14.15 42.15
C ARG A 631 36.68 14.99 42.22
N ILE A 632 37.35 14.94 43.36
CA ILE A 632 38.62 15.64 43.62
C ILE A 632 39.72 14.60 43.83
N MET A 633 40.89 14.84 43.25
CA MET A 633 42.10 14.04 43.44
C MET A 633 43.29 14.96 43.73
N SER A 634 44.40 14.41 44.22
CA SER A 634 45.63 15.17 44.50
C SER A 634 46.21 15.89 43.28
N ILE A 635 45.89 15.43 42.07
CA ILE A 635 46.35 16.01 40.80
C ILE A 635 45.42 17.10 40.23
N GLY A 636 44.22 17.28 40.79
CA GLY A 636 43.22 18.20 40.25
C GLY A 636 41.77 17.79 40.55
N ALA A 637 40.82 18.53 39.97
CA ALA A 637 39.39 18.26 40.08
C ALA A 637 38.82 17.77 38.74
N PHE A 638 38.02 16.70 38.78
CA PHE A 638 37.25 16.28 37.62
C PHE A 638 35.94 17.03 37.59
N VAL A 639 35.68 17.66 36.45
CA VAL A 639 34.49 18.47 36.21
C VAL A 639 33.73 17.84 35.06
N GLU A 640 32.47 17.47 35.31
CA GLU A 640 31.52 17.10 34.27
C GLU A 640 31.06 18.38 33.57
N TYR A 641 31.50 18.57 32.33
CA TYR A 641 31.24 19.79 31.55
C TYR A 641 30.17 19.57 30.47
N LEU A 642 29.90 18.31 30.13
CA LEU A 642 28.77 17.85 29.32
C LEU A 642 28.23 16.55 29.93
N PRO A 643 26.94 16.21 29.75
CA PRO A 643 26.34 15.01 30.34
C PRO A 643 27.15 13.75 30.00
N GLY A 644 27.73 13.09 31.01
CA GLY A 644 28.55 11.89 30.84
C GLY A 644 30.00 12.11 30.36
N LYS A 645 30.44 13.36 30.17
CA LYS A 645 31.83 13.70 29.79
C LYS A 645 32.52 14.48 30.91
N GLU A 646 33.56 13.88 31.48
CA GLU A 646 34.40 14.50 32.51
C GLU A 646 35.72 15.00 31.91
N GLY A 647 36.15 16.20 32.32
CA GLY A 647 37.47 16.73 32.04
C GLY A 647 38.24 17.01 33.32
N LEU A 648 39.57 16.99 33.25
CA LEU A 648 40.45 17.23 34.40
C LEU A 648 40.88 18.70 34.43
N VAL A 649 40.57 19.40 35.53
CA VAL A 649 41.19 20.68 35.88
C VAL A 649 42.40 20.39 36.75
N ARG A 650 43.61 20.61 36.23
CA ARG A 650 44.84 20.43 37.01
C ARG A 650 44.95 21.48 38.11
N VAL A 651 45.70 21.19 39.17
CA VAL A 651 45.90 22.10 40.31
C VAL A 651 46.35 23.51 39.88
N SER A 652 47.20 23.61 38.86
CA SER A 652 47.70 24.87 38.31
C SER A 652 46.64 25.73 37.59
N GLU A 653 45.53 25.12 37.18
CA GLU A 653 44.47 25.73 36.37
C GLU A 653 43.18 26.00 37.18
N LEU A 654 43.18 25.72 38.50
CA LEU A 654 42.04 25.92 39.40
C LEU A 654 41.82 27.38 39.79
N SER A 655 42.89 28.16 39.94
CA SER A 655 42.82 29.54 40.40
C SER A 655 44.04 30.35 39.95
N SER A 656 43.90 31.67 39.85
CA SER A 656 45.00 32.61 39.63
C SER A 656 45.92 32.75 40.85
N GLU A 657 45.43 32.40 42.03
CA GLU A 657 46.17 32.44 43.30
C GLU A 657 46.78 31.09 43.65
N ARG A 658 47.87 31.08 44.43
CA ARG A 658 48.61 29.86 44.76
C ARG A 658 47.82 29.03 45.78
N VAL A 659 47.18 27.98 45.30
CA VAL A 659 46.40 27.05 46.13
C VAL A 659 47.31 25.93 46.65
N ASN A 660 47.27 25.65 47.96
CA ASN A 660 48.09 24.59 48.58
C ASN A 660 47.46 23.19 48.44
N SER A 661 46.12 23.10 48.35
CA SER A 661 45.39 21.86 48.13
C SER A 661 44.19 22.08 47.21
N VAL A 662 43.74 21.05 46.49
CA VAL A 662 42.59 21.16 45.57
C VAL A 662 41.29 21.42 46.33
N GLU A 663 41.19 20.91 47.58
CA GLU A 663 40.04 21.11 48.45
C GLU A 663 39.84 22.57 48.89
N ASP A 664 40.87 23.42 48.80
CA ASP A 664 40.78 24.85 49.13
C ASP A 664 40.13 25.66 48.01
N ALA A 665 40.14 25.18 46.77
CA ALA A 665 39.65 25.91 45.59
C ALA A 665 38.25 25.48 45.15
N VAL A 666 37.92 24.19 45.23
CA VAL A 666 36.63 23.64 44.76
C VAL A 666 36.18 22.48 45.63
N LYS A 667 34.86 22.31 45.80
CA LYS A 667 34.25 21.16 46.51
C LYS A 667 33.50 20.27 45.54
N VAL A 668 33.40 18.99 45.89
CA VAL A 668 32.57 18.03 45.15
C VAL A 668 31.12 18.52 45.15
N GLY A 669 30.56 18.70 43.96
CA GLY A 669 29.22 19.24 43.75
C GLY A 669 29.15 20.71 43.33
N ASP A 670 30.26 21.46 43.39
CA ASP A 670 30.29 22.88 43.00
C ASP A 670 30.04 23.06 41.50
N LYS A 671 29.31 24.12 41.14
CA LYS A 671 29.12 24.57 39.75
C LYS A 671 30.19 25.59 39.41
N VAL A 672 31.05 25.28 38.44
CA VAL A 672 32.20 26.11 38.03
C VAL A 672 32.21 26.30 36.52
N LYS A 673 32.61 27.49 36.06
CA LYS A 673 32.87 27.72 34.63
C LYS A 673 34.26 27.20 34.27
N VAL A 674 34.34 26.40 33.22
CA VAL A 674 35.58 25.73 32.78
C VAL A 674 35.78 25.90 31.28
N LYS A 675 36.97 26.31 30.87
CA LYS A 675 37.38 26.42 29.46
C LYS A 675 38.14 25.18 29.04
N VAL A 676 37.87 24.64 27.84
CA VAL A 676 38.64 23.53 27.27
C VAL A 676 40.03 24.04 26.87
N ALA A 677 41.08 23.58 27.54
CA ALA A 677 42.45 24.02 27.33
C ALA A 677 43.16 23.20 26.23
N GLU A 678 43.02 21.88 26.29
CA GLU A 678 43.65 20.95 25.34
C GLU A 678 42.96 19.58 25.40
N VAL A 679 42.74 18.95 24.25
CA VAL A 679 42.37 17.53 24.14
C VAL A 679 43.65 16.75 23.81
N ASP A 680 44.06 15.84 24.70
CA ASP A 680 45.31 15.10 24.51
C ASP A 680 45.20 14.01 23.41
N ARG A 681 46.33 13.43 23.02
CA ARG A 681 46.39 12.36 21.99
C ARG A 681 45.65 11.07 22.36
N MET A 682 45.24 10.91 23.62
CA MET A 682 44.43 9.80 24.13
C MET A 682 42.94 10.18 24.29
N GLY A 683 42.53 11.37 23.84
CA GLY A 683 41.15 11.86 23.93
C GLY A 683 40.75 12.41 25.30
N ARG A 684 41.71 12.63 26.22
CA ARG A 684 41.41 13.20 27.54
C ARG A 684 41.34 14.72 27.47
N VAL A 685 40.27 15.27 28.04
CA VAL A 685 39.98 16.71 27.99
C VAL A 685 40.57 17.41 29.22
N ASN A 686 41.53 18.30 29.01
CA ASN A 686 42.06 19.16 30.06
C ASN A 686 41.25 20.47 30.09
N LEU A 687 40.75 20.82 31.27
CA LEU A 687 39.92 21.98 31.52
C LEU A 687 40.68 23.01 32.35
N SER A 688 40.32 24.29 32.23
CA SER A 688 40.88 25.37 33.05
C SER A 688 39.79 26.30 33.57
N ILE A 689 39.77 26.54 34.88
CA ILE A 689 38.89 27.54 35.52
C ILE A 689 39.50 28.92 35.36
N ARG A 690 40.83 29.01 35.41
CA ARG A 690 41.59 30.25 35.30
C ARG A 690 41.51 30.88 33.90
N ALA A 691 41.54 30.09 32.85
CA ALA A 691 41.51 30.56 31.46
C ALA A 691 40.15 31.13 31.02
N VAL A 692 39.13 31.08 31.88
CA VAL A 692 37.81 31.70 31.65
C VAL A 692 37.88 33.24 31.78
N ASN A 693 38.78 33.76 32.63
CA ASN A 693 38.90 35.19 32.94
C ASN A 693 40.14 35.87 32.31
N GLU A 694 40.90 35.15 31.46
CA GLU A 694 42.13 35.65 30.84
C GLU A 694 41.92 35.91 29.33
N ASN A 695 42.37 37.07 28.84
CA ASN A 695 42.31 37.41 27.40
C ASN A 695 43.20 36.46 26.57
N GLY A 696 42.76 36.08 25.36
CA GLY A 696 43.38 35.03 24.53
C GLY A 696 44.90 35.16 24.31
N ASN A 697 45.42 36.38 24.16
CA ASN A 697 46.86 36.64 23.99
C ASN A 697 47.71 36.34 25.24
N ASP A 698 47.16 36.52 26.44
CA ASP A 698 47.91 36.33 27.70
C ASP A 698 48.00 34.84 28.10
N TYR A 699 47.11 34.01 27.57
CA TYR A 699 47.09 32.56 27.78
C TYR A 699 48.13 31.86 26.89
N GLU A 700 48.15 32.17 25.59
CA GLU A 700 49.11 31.58 24.64
C GLU A 700 50.56 31.95 24.98
N THR A 701 50.81 33.20 25.36
CA THR A 701 52.15 33.69 25.74
C THR A 701 52.70 32.93 26.95
N ARG A 702 51.84 32.55 27.91
CA ARG A 702 52.24 31.76 29.09
C ARG A 702 52.43 30.29 28.81
N GLN A 703 51.54 29.66 28.03
CA GLN A 703 51.74 28.26 27.63
C GLN A 703 53.07 28.10 26.87
N ARG A 704 53.44 29.08 26.05
CA ARG A 704 54.75 29.11 25.38
C ARG A 704 55.90 29.19 26.39
N ALA A 705 55.81 30.08 27.37
CA ALA A 705 56.82 30.25 28.41
C ALA A 705 56.94 29.01 29.34
N GLU A 706 55.86 28.28 29.60
CA GLU A 706 55.91 27.02 30.38
C GLU A 706 56.48 25.86 29.57
N ARG A 707 56.12 25.72 28.29
CA ARG A 707 56.70 24.70 27.39
C ARG A 707 58.22 24.89 27.21
N GLU A 708 58.69 26.15 27.18
CA GLU A 708 60.12 26.47 27.14
C GLU A 708 60.83 26.11 28.46
N ARG A 709 60.19 26.32 29.63
CA ARG A 709 60.75 25.91 30.93
C ARG A 709 60.87 24.40 31.12
N TYR A 710 59.98 23.61 30.49
CA TYR A 710 60.06 22.15 30.56
C TYR A 710 61.13 21.57 29.63
N ARG A 711 61.38 22.18 28.45
CA ARG A 711 62.50 21.78 27.58
C ARG A 711 63.87 22.00 28.22
N ASP A 712 64.02 23.08 29.00
CA ASP A 712 65.28 23.41 29.69
C ASP A 712 65.62 22.45 30.86
N ARG A 713 64.66 21.60 31.29
CA ARG A 713 64.84 20.69 32.42
C ARG A 713 65.35 19.30 32.02
N ASP A 714 65.18 18.89 30.76
CA ASP A 714 65.66 17.60 30.25
C ASP A 714 67.12 17.63 29.76
N GLU A 715 67.72 18.82 29.53
CA GLU A 715 69.12 18.95 29.08
C GLU A 715 70.16 19.07 30.22
N ARG A 716 69.75 19.06 31.51
CA ARG A 716 70.67 19.17 32.67
C ARG A 716 70.67 17.97 33.62
N GLY A 717 70.46 16.76 33.09
CA GLY A 717 70.63 15.50 33.83
C GLY A 717 71.94 14.79 33.50
N GLY A 718 73.06 15.21 34.12
CA GLY A 718 74.34 14.51 34.02
C GLY A 718 74.34 13.11 34.66
N PRO A 719 75.27 12.21 34.27
CA PRO A 719 75.18 10.77 34.49
C PRO A 719 75.51 10.37 35.94
N ARG A 720 74.79 9.37 36.47
CA ARG A 720 75.18 8.67 37.71
C ARG A 720 75.34 7.16 37.50
N PRO A 721 76.26 6.53 38.25
CA PRO A 721 76.93 5.29 37.87
C PRO A 721 76.21 4.04 38.40
N GLY A 722 76.59 2.89 37.84
CA GLY A 722 75.96 1.59 38.02
C GLY A 722 75.87 1.04 39.46
N GLY A 723 74.98 0.06 39.60
CA GLY A 723 74.79 -0.75 40.78
C GLY A 723 73.98 -1.99 40.42
N ASP A 724 74.69 -3.09 40.23
CA ASP A 724 74.23 -4.45 39.95
C ASP A 724 73.53 -5.08 41.17
N ARG A 725 72.58 -5.99 40.90
CA ARG A 725 72.11 -7.16 41.68
C ARG A 725 70.59 -7.28 41.88
N GLY A 726 70.10 -8.45 41.49
CA GLY A 726 69.13 -9.22 42.29
C GLY A 726 67.80 -9.50 41.60
N GLY A 727 67.73 -10.62 40.87
CA GLY A 727 66.48 -11.11 40.30
C GLY A 727 65.56 -11.78 41.32
N PHE A 728 64.31 -12.01 40.96
CA PHE A 728 63.54 -13.22 41.30
C PHE A 728 62.35 -13.38 40.34
N ARG A 729 62.12 -14.64 39.96
CA ARG A 729 61.08 -15.18 39.06
C ARG A 729 59.71 -15.38 39.75
N ARG A 730 58.71 -15.60 38.90
CA ARG A 730 57.35 -16.21 39.06
C ARG A 730 56.23 -15.18 39.19
N GLY A 731 55.08 -15.27 38.52
CA GLY A 731 54.44 -16.30 37.69
C GLY A 731 53.01 -15.79 37.37
N GLY A 732 52.40 -16.24 36.27
CA GLY A 732 51.03 -15.86 35.84
C GLY A 732 49.91 -16.34 36.77
N PRO A 733 48.60 -16.33 36.39
CA PRO A 733 48.05 -16.47 35.02
C PRO A 733 46.84 -15.52 34.69
N PRO A 734 46.20 -15.65 33.51
CA PRO A 734 45.19 -14.71 32.99
C PRO A 734 43.74 -15.16 33.25
N ARG A 735 42.81 -14.20 33.24
CA ARG A 735 41.34 -14.38 33.21
C ARG A 735 40.72 -13.11 32.61
N ARG A 736 39.64 -13.12 31.84
CA ARG A 736 38.91 -14.12 31.06
C ARG A 736 38.08 -13.31 30.05
#